data_AF-A0A970FQN6-F1
#
_entry.id   AF-A0A970FQN6-F1
#
_cell.length_a   1.000
_cell.length_b   1.000
_cell.length_c   1.000
_cell.angle_alpha   90.00
_cell.angle_beta   90.00
_cell.angle_gamma   90.00
#
_symmetry.space_group_name_H-M   'P 1'
#
loop_
_entity.id
_entity.type
_entity.pdbx_description
1 polymer ?
#
loop_
_entity_poly.entity_id
_entity_poly.type
_entity_poly.pdbx_seq_one_letter_code
_entity_poly.pdbx_strand_id
1 'polypeptide(L)'
;MKQYLVERFSDDYYRLINQNGVRLARPQAEGNETFNTCWDGAISPDGTFYFTLSSEAGKFDHAKLVRYDYENNKIVDCFYAGNLILPNDRQLPASKLHTSINFMEDGRVIATTHTTDRARSHPEWMPVAYHNHAWEGFPGSHILVYDPKTGHSENWGIPVPHETIYGAKYDPIHRRLYMIGFLRGHVYCYDLNTKKVKDLGKAAELYCYRLVLGADNNIYACTKSGFYFRINTELNKLEDLNYTVEDLPGPGHYIHNTWYKYCTCGRNHPSGEFIYLTNLCADDMLKFNFKTQQFSKAGRMVPKDGLMAFPNEYTDHHCDTFILDKYGVIWYQYSLWNCMPTEDIRYRLPNCLMRWDIENGKEPELVGVLGTPDWVQSVTTEMEYDEERDILYSVDAGRGFGDNGPSVLAIDLAEFRKHLGEPGPLPVDDFLKPVPLTEEEKKKRDERNKVKAGEEVTANNPFQAFPIEACYPVRIWRHVPHTEIEEAAVIGMCYDDQDVLHVVCGNSGLFEQARFVFRIKGRDILDRKDFTALDAQYKAWLASHVLPQPFSFDPAIMLPEVTGRRYLAKASAVTAWNNDRQVVGTQDGLLAIVSADNTVFSLGNASAYGPVRCLCTNKAQNKLWGVSGDIDDMGYVFTYDDKHGLRQLGVINYNTHGYYGPTASNVLSSIVLNDQENTLAIGAADRTATVHVIDL
;
A
#
# COMPACT_ATOMS: atom_id res chain seq x y z
N MET A 1 -8.22 -40.84 -2.37
CA MET A 1 -8.38 -39.84 -1.30
C MET A 1 -9.12 -38.66 -1.91
N LYS A 2 -10.11 -38.09 -1.21
CA LYS A 2 -10.71 -36.83 -1.68
C LYS A 2 -9.60 -35.78 -1.67
N GLN A 3 -9.41 -35.08 -2.79
CA GLN A 3 -8.39 -34.05 -2.92
C GLN A 3 -8.84 -32.70 -2.33
N TYR A 4 -10.14 -32.58 -2.02
CA TYR A 4 -10.79 -31.41 -1.43
C TYR A 4 -11.95 -31.85 -0.53
N LEU A 5 -12.20 -31.11 0.56
CA LEU A 5 -13.34 -31.36 1.45
C LEU A 5 -14.68 -31.11 0.75
N VAL A 6 -14.78 -30.04 -0.03
CA VAL A 6 -16.03 -29.59 -0.66
C VAL A 6 -15.89 -29.54 -2.18
N GLU A 7 -16.85 -30.12 -2.88
CA GLU A 7 -16.96 -30.05 -4.34
C GLU A 7 -17.54 -28.70 -4.76
N ARG A 8 -16.88 -27.99 -5.69
CA ARG A 8 -17.37 -26.71 -6.21
C ARG A 8 -18.80 -26.86 -6.76
N PHE A 9 -19.66 -25.89 -6.46
CA PHE A 9 -21.06 -25.83 -6.89
C PHE A 9 -22.00 -26.91 -6.29
N SER A 10 -21.53 -27.76 -5.38
CA SER A 10 -22.41 -28.64 -4.59
C SER A 10 -23.23 -27.87 -3.55
N ASP A 11 -24.26 -28.49 -2.98
CA ASP A 11 -25.00 -27.88 -1.87
C ASP A 11 -24.08 -27.51 -0.71
N ASP A 12 -23.13 -28.40 -0.36
CA ASP A 12 -22.17 -28.18 0.72
C ASP A 12 -21.23 -27.00 0.46
N TYR A 13 -21.01 -26.63 -0.81
CA TYR A 13 -20.25 -25.44 -1.21
C TYR A 13 -20.93 -24.13 -0.81
N TYR A 14 -22.25 -24.15 -0.66
CA TYR A 14 -23.06 -22.98 -0.37
C TYR A 14 -23.71 -23.00 1.00
N ARG A 15 -23.54 -24.06 1.78
CA ARG A 15 -24.13 -24.15 3.11
C ARG A 15 -23.66 -23.01 3.98
N LEU A 16 -24.61 -22.28 4.52
CA LEU A 16 -24.36 -21.24 5.49
C LEU A 16 -23.80 -21.87 6.78
N ILE A 17 -23.21 -21.04 7.63
CA ILE A 17 -23.04 -21.38 9.04
C ILE A 17 -24.39 -21.77 9.67
N ASN A 18 -24.38 -22.58 10.74
CA ASN A 18 -25.61 -22.84 11.48
C ASN A 18 -26.21 -21.51 11.97
N GLN A 19 -27.54 -21.41 12.04
CA GLN A 19 -28.22 -20.13 12.26
C GLN A 19 -28.53 -19.85 13.74
N ASN A 20 -28.05 -20.69 14.66
CA ASN A 20 -28.30 -20.50 16.10
C ASN A 20 -27.38 -19.41 16.65
N GLY A 21 -27.96 -18.37 17.25
CA GLY A 21 -27.20 -17.23 17.76
C GLY A 21 -26.68 -16.27 16.68
N VAL A 22 -27.05 -16.46 15.41
CA VAL A 22 -26.62 -15.61 14.29
C VAL A 22 -27.63 -14.50 14.03
N ARG A 23 -27.14 -13.27 13.88
CA ARG A 23 -27.93 -12.11 13.44
C ARG A 23 -27.12 -11.27 12.46
N LEU A 24 -27.83 -10.57 11.58
CA LEU A 24 -27.22 -9.71 10.56
C LEU A 24 -28.01 -8.41 10.40
N ALA A 25 -27.29 -7.30 10.27
CA ALA A 25 -27.85 -6.00 9.92
C ALA A 25 -27.22 -5.45 8.64
N ARG A 26 -28.02 -4.71 7.87
CA ARG A 26 -27.64 -4.00 6.66
C ARG A 26 -27.90 -2.50 6.81
N PRO A 27 -27.19 -1.65 6.07
CA PRO A 27 -27.48 -0.23 6.02
C PRO A 27 -28.88 -0.02 5.44
N GLN A 28 -29.55 1.03 5.89
CA GLN A 28 -30.78 1.49 5.24
C GLN A 28 -30.41 2.17 3.92
N ALA A 29 -31.27 2.06 2.90
CA ALA A 29 -31.03 2.71 1.62
C ALA A 29 -30.97 4.25 1.76
N GLU A 30 -31.94 4.83 2.47
CA GLU A 30 -32.05 6.27 2.69
C GLU A 30 -30.85 6.79 3.49
N GLY A 31 -30.11 7.74 2.92
CA GLY A 31 -28.93 8.35 3.53
C GLY A 31 -27.64 7.53 3.45
N ASN A 32 -27.64 6.40 2.73
CA ASN A 32 -26.45 5.57 2.46
C ASN A 32 -26.27 5.20 0.98
N GLU A 33 -26.91 5.92 0.06
CA GLU A 33 -26.98 5.63 -1.37
C GLU A 33 -25.61 5.65 -2.07
N THR A 34 -24.60 6.19 -1.41
CA THR A 34 -23.24 6.42 -1.92
C THR A 34 -22.20 5.50 -1.27
N PHE A 35 -22.55 4.76 -0.22
CA PHE A 35 -21.61 3.86 0.45
C PHE A 35 -21.73 2.45 -0.08
N ASN A 36 -20.59 1.88 -0.47
CA ASN A 36 -20.52 0.52 -0.99
C ASN A 36 -19.54 -0.38 -0.27
N THR A 37 -18.68 0.14 0.60
CA THR A 37 -17.60 -0.67 1.15
C THR A 37 -17.19 -0.32 2.58
N CYS A 38 -16.54 -1.27 3.24
CA CYS A 38 -15.98 -1.18 4.57
C CYS A 38 -14.62 -1.86 4.57
N TRP A 39 -13.61 -1.19 5.11
CA TRP A 39 -12.25 -1.70 5.23
C TRP A 39 -11.69 -1.50 6.64
N ASP A 40 -12.58 -1.35 7.62
CA ASP A 40 -12.19 -1.16 9.01
C ASP A 40 -13.32 -1.44 9.98
N GLY A 41 -12.95 -2.03 11.10
CA GLY A 41 -13.81 -2.25 12.24
C GLY A 41 -12.96 -2.37 13.49
N ALA A 42 -13.53 -2.01 14.64
CA ALA A 42 -12.88 -2.22 15.91
C ALA A 42 -13.91 -2.32 17.01
N ILE A 43 -13.67 -3.20 17.97
CA ILE A 43 -14.50 -3.31 19.16
C ILE A 43 -13.93 -2.41 20.25
N SER A 44 -14.81 -1.59 20.82
CA SER A 44 -14.47 -0.73 21.94
C SER A 44 -14.32 -1.55 23.23
N PRO A 45 -13.64 -1.02 24.26
CA PRO A 45 -13.52 -1.72 25.55
C PRO A 45 -14.85 -2.07 26.24
N ASP A 46 -15.97 -1.43 25.87
CA ASP A 46 -17.31 -1.75 26.40
C ASP A 46 -18.07 -2.82 25.57
N GLY A 47 -17.43 -3.33 24.52
CA GLY A 47 -17.94 -4.33 23.58
C GLY A 47 -18.80 -3.76 22.44
N THR A 48 -18.97 -2.44 22.34
CA THR A 48 -19.61 -1.84 21.15
C THR A 48 -18.70 -1.98 19.94
N PHE A 49 -19.20 -2.56 18.85
CA PHE A 49 -18.49 -2.70 17.59
C PHE A 49 -18.72 -1.48 16.67
N TYR A 50 -17.64 -0.81 16.31
CA TYR A 50 -17.60 0.33 15.38
C TYR A 50 -17.02 -0.10 14.05
N PHE A 51 -17.53 0.45 12.96
CA PHE A 51 -17.01 0.21 11.62
C PHE A 51 -17.35 1.40 10.71
N THR A 52 -16.89 1.37 9.46
CA THR A 52 -17.10 2.47 8.51
C THR A 52 -18.06 2.11 7.39
N LEU A 53 -18.87 3.06 6.96
CA LEU A 53 -19.48 3.06 5.64
C LEU A 53 -18.64 4.00 4.74
N SER A 54 -18.08 3.44 3.68
CA SER A 54 -17.11 4.13 2.81
C SER A 54 -17.62 4.19 1.38
N SER A 55 -17.15 5.21 0.66
CA SER A 55 -17.38 5.37 -0.78
C SER A 55 -16.12 4.97 -1.55
N GLU A 56 -16.30 4.10 -2.54
CA GLU A 56 -15.26 3.65 -3.43
C GLU A 56 -15.83 3.48 -4.85
N ALA A 57 -15.02 3.80 -5.85
CA ALA A 57 -15.35 3.58 -7.27
C ALA A 57 -16.57 4.36 -7.82
N GLY A 58 -16.73 5.63 -7.45
CA GLY A 58 -17.29 6.61 -8.39
C GLY A 58 -18.45 7.48 -7.91
N LYS A 59 -18.76 7.51 -6.61
CA LYS A 59 -19.86 8.33 -6.04
C LYS A 59 -19.40 9.53 -5.20
N PHE A 60 -18.08 9.81 -5.22
CA PHE A 60 -17.46 11.07 -4.79
C PHE A 60 -17.89 11.53 -3.38
N ASP A 61 -18.07 10.59 -2.46
CA ASP A 61 -18.57 10.85 -1.10
C ASP A 61 -17.52 10.59 -0.01
N HIS A 62 -17.80 11.04 1.20
CA HIS A 62 -16.93 10.97 2.37
C HIS A 62 -17.35 9.88 3.34
N ALA A 63 -16.39 9.29 4.06
CA ALA A 63 -16.66 8.19 4.98
C ALA A 63 -17.65 8.56 6.09
N LYS A 64 -18.34 7.55 6.60
CA LYS A 64 -19.23 7.65 7.76
C LYS A 64 -18.80 6.63 8.82
N LEU A 65 -18.51 7.08 10.04
CA LEU A 65 -18.35 6.17 11.17
C LEU A 65 -19.73 5.74 11.65
N VAL A 66 -19.91 4.44 11.84
CA VAL A 66 -21.13 3.83 12.36
C VAL A 66 -20.80 2.84 13.48
N ARG A 67 -21.81 2.47 14.25
CA ARG A 67 -21.72 1.40 15.24
C ARG A 67 -22.84 0.39 15.05
N TYR A 68 -22.59 -0.84 15.46
CA TYR A 68 -23.63 -1.87 15.50
C TYR A 68 -24.37 -1.82 16.84
N ASP A 69 -25.69 -1.66 16.77
CA ASP A 69 -26.61 -1.84 17.88
C ASP A 69 -27.07 -3.31 17.91
N TYR A 70 -26.41 -4.10 18.76
CA TYR A 70 -26.66 -5.53 18.88
C TYR A 70 -28.10 -5.85 19.32
N GLU A 71 -28.64 -5.08 20.26
CA GLU A 71 -29.96 -5.31 20.86
C GLU A 71 -31.09 -5.07 19.83
N ASN A 72 -30.97 -3.99 19.05
CA ASN A 72 -31.97 -3.66 18.04
C ASN A 72 -31.67 -4.24 16.66
N ASN A 73 -30.53 -4.92 16.49
CA ASN A 73 -29.99 -5.43 15.23
C ASN A 73 -29.96 -4.36 14.12
N LYS A 74 -29.33 -3.21 14.41
CA LYS A 74 -29.29 -2.04 13.51
C LYS A 74 -27.90 -1.42 13.43
N ILE A 75 -27.64 -0.75 12.30
CA ILE A 75 -26.48 0.11 12.12
C ILE A 75 -26.88 1.53 12.52
N VAL A 76 -26.08 2.18 13.36
CA VAL A 76 -26.36 3.52 13.90
C VAL A 76 -25.23 4.47 13.53
N ASP A 77 -25.60 5.59 12.91
CA ASP A 77 -24.68 6.64 12.51
C ASP A 77 -24.02 7.29 13.74
N CYS A 78 -22.68 7.45 13.69
CA CYS A 78 -21.91 8.20 14.69
C CYS A 78 -21.57 9.59 14.15
N PHE A 79 -20.87 9.65 13.01
CA PHE A 79 -20.63 10.91 12.30
C PHE A 79 -20.39 10.68 10.80
N TYR A 80 -20.60 11.74 10.02
CA TYR A 80 -20.23 11.83 8.60
C TYR A 80 -19.01 12.74 8.44
N ALA A 81 -17.94 12.24 7.82
CA ALA A 81 -16.65 12.93 7.76
C ALA A 81 -16.72 14.25 6.98
N GLY A 82 -17.58 14.35 5.95
CA GLY A 82 -17.75 15.58 5.17
C GLY A 82 -18.19 16.78 6.03
N ASN A 83 -19.00 16.55 7.07
CA ASN A 83 -19.44 17.61 7.99
C ASN A 83 -18.33 18.12 8.91
N LEU A 84 -17.27 17.33 9.11
CA LEU A 84 -16.13 17.68 9.98
C LEU A 84 -14.97 18.29 9.19
N ILE A 85 -14.81 17.85 7.93
CA ILE A 85 -13.72 18.25 7.05
C ILE A 85 -14.06 19.52 6.30
N LEU A 86 -15.32 19.66 5.88
CA LEU A 86 -15.80 20.74 5.00
C LEU A 86 -14.94 20.85 3.72
N PRO A 87 -14.80 19.75 2.95
CA PRO A 87 -13.90 19.69 1.79
C PRO A 87 -14.43 20.52 0.62
N ASN A 88 -13.52 20.90 -0.29
CA ASN A 88 -13.92 21.51 -1.55
C ASN A 88 -14.39 20.42 -2.54
N ASP A 89 -15.52 20.62 -3.20
CA ASP A 89 -16.10 19.67 -4.19
C ASP A 89 -15.15 19.28 -5.35
N ARG A 90 -14.12 20.09 -5.61
CA ARG A 90 -13.10 19.81 -6.62
C ARG A 90 -12.05 18.80 -6.16
N GLN A 91 -11.86 18.65 -4.85
CA GLN A 91 -10.84 17.78 -4.27
C GLN A 91 -11.28 16.32 -4.29
N LEU A 92 -10.29 15.42 -4.25
CA LEU A 92 -10.54 14.02 -3.95
C LEU A 92 -11.17 13.89 -2.55
N PRO A 93 -12.22 13.07 -2.38
CA PRO A 93 -12.91 12.97 -1.10
C PRO A 93 -12.16 12.09 -0.09
N ALA A 94 -12.25 12.45 1.20
CA ALA A 94 -11.93 11.58 2.32
C ALA A 94 -12.96 10.42 2.43
N SER A 95 -12.89 9.48 1.49
CA SER A 95 -13.94 8.50 1.22
C SER A 95 -13.94 7.26 2.10
N LYS A 96 -12.88 7.06 2.91
CA LYS A 96 -12.70 5.90 3.80
C LYS A 96 -12.18 6.29 5.18
N LEU A 97 -12.51 5.48 6.18
CA LEU A 97 -11.67 5.24 7.36
C LEU A 97 -11.09 3.83 7.16
N HIS A 98 -9.82 3.71 6.82
CA HIS A 98 -9.23 2.44 6.39
C HIS A 98 -8.27 1.95 7.47
N THR A 99 -8.55 0.79 8.09
CA THR A 99 -7.71 0.15 9.12
C THR A 99 -7.04 1.11 10.12
N SER A 100 -7.82 2.04 10.66
CA SER A 100 -7.38 3.20 11.45
C SER A 100 -8.22 3.49 12.69
N ILE A 101 -9.38 2.85 12.86
CA ILE A 101 -10.24 3.01 14.05
C ILE A 101 -9.50 2.46 15.26
N ASN A 102 -9.26 3.33 16.24
CA ASN A 102 -8.63 3.00 17.52
C ASN A 102 -9.40 3.66 18.67
N PHE A 103 -9.13 3.21 19.90
CA PHE A 103 -9.72 3.78 21.11
C PHE A 103 -8.64 4.39 22.00
N MET A 104 -8.84 5.65 22.40
CA MET A 104 -8.01 6.33 23.39
C MET A 104 -8.36 5.86 24.81
N GLU A 105 -7.51 6.16 25.80
CA GLU A 105 -7.70 5.67 27.18
C GLU A 105 -8.98 6.19 27.84
N ASP A 106 -9.53 7.30 27.34
CA ASP A 106 -10.78 7.90 27.81
C ASP A 106 -12.05 7.31 27.15
N GLY A 107 -11.88 6.38 26.21
CA GLY A 107 -12.92 5.69 25.46
C GLY A 107 -13.35 6.38 24.17
N ARG A 108 -12.74 7.51 23.79
CA ARG A 108 -13.01 8.16 22.51
C ARG A 108 -12.41 7.37 21.35
N VAL A 109 -13.12 7.37 20.23
CA VAL A 109 -12.64 6.83 18.95
C VAL A 109 -11.69 7.84 18.32
N ILE A 110 -10.56 7.37 17.80
CA ILE A 110 -9.64 8.14 16.95
C ILE A 110 -9.40 7.36 15.65
N ALA A 111 -9.52 8.02 14.51
CA ALA A 111 -9.33 7.43 13.19
C ALA A 111 -8.70 8.41 12.20
N THR A 112 -8.13 7.89 11.12
CA THR A 112 -7.58 8.69 10.02
C THR A 112 -8.35 8.43 8.75
N THR A 113 -8.55 9.47 7.94
CA THR A 113 -9.22 9.29 6.64
C THR A 113 -8.30 8.70 5.58
N HIS A 114 -8.88 8.17 4.51
CA HIS A 114 -8.22 7.73 3.28
C HIS A 114 -9.08 8.13 2.06
N THR A 115 -8.53 8.08 0.84
CA THR A 115 -9.25 8.37 -0.41
C THR A 115 -9.11 7.19 -1.36
N THR A 116 -10.22 6.65 -1.85
CA THR A 116 -10.27 5.71 -3.00
C THR A 116 -11.48 5.97 -3.90
N ASP A 117 -11.99 7.19 -3.86
CA ASP A 117 -13.04 7.63 -4.78
C ASP A 117 -12.55 8.83 -5.59
N ARG A 118 -13.13 9.00 -6.77
CA ARG A 118 -12.80 10.11 -7.65
C ARG A 118 -13.42 11.41 -7.14
N ALA A 119 -12.81 12.54 -7.48
CA ALA A 119 -13.48 13.83 -7.34
C ALA A 119 -14.64 13.92 -8.35
N ARG A 120 -15.62 14.80 -8.11
CA ARG A 120 -16.79 14.95 -8.98
C ARG A 120 -16.39 15.26 -10.43
N SER A 121 -15.34 16.07 -10.62
CA SER A 121 -14.81 16.50 -11.93
C SER A 121 -13.88 15.48 -12.58
N HIS A 122 -13.45 14.44 -11.86
CA HIS A 122 -12.47 13.49 -12.33
C HIS A 122 -13.14 12.33 -13.08
N PRO A 123 -12.58 11.84 -14.20
CA PRO A 123 -13.13 10.68 -14.91
C PRO A 123 -12.96 9.37 -14.12
N GLU A 124 -11.91 9.28 -13.33
CA GLU A 124 -11.55 8.12 -12.49
C GLU A 124 -10.83 8.59 -11.23
N TRP A 125 -10.48 7.67 -10.33
CA TRP A 125 -9.73 8.02 -9.11
C TRP A 125 -8.26 8.27 -9.47
N MET A 126 -7.78 9.51 -9.29
CA MET A 126 -6.47 9.95 -9.79
C MET A 126 -5.56 10.55 -8.70
N PRO A 127 -5.29 9.82 -7.59
CA PRO A 127 -4.57 10.37 -6.44
C PRO A 127 -3.12 10.72 -6.77
N VAL A 128 -2.45 9.90 -7.59
CA VAL A 128 -1.05 10.11 -7.98
C VAL A 128 -0.94 11.23 -9.01
N ALA A 129 -1.78 11.21 -10.05
CA ALA A 129 -1.72 12.20 -11.13
C ALA A 129 -2.05 13.62 -10.65
N TYR A 130 -2.86 13.75 -9.59
CA TYR A 130 -3.24 15.04 -9.00
C TYR A 130 -2.60 15.31 -7.63
N HIS A 131 -1.60 14.53 -7.21
CA HIS A 131 -0.96 14.65 -5.89
C HIS A 131 -0.65 16.11 -5.51
N ASN A 132 -0.04 16.84 -6.44
CA ASN A 132 0.43 18.21 -6.25
C ASN A 132 -0.55 19.30 -6.73
N HIS A 133 -1.74 18.91 -7.19
CA HIS A 133 -2.69 19.89 -7.72
C HIS A 133 -3.43 20.60 -6.59
N ALA A 134 -3.14 21.88 -6.38
CA ALA A 134 -3.62 22.68 -5.26
C ALA A 134 -5.16 22.69 -5.06
N TRP A 135 -5.94 22.47 -6.12
CA TRP A 135 -7.42 22.57 -6.07
C TRP A 135 -8.15 21.24 -6.22
N GLU A 136 -7.47 20.21 -6.73
CA GLU A 136 -8.12 18.96 -7.16
C GLU A 136 -7.42 17.72 -6.60
N GLY A 137 -6.19 17.87 -6.14
CA GLY A 137 -5.51 16.84 -5.37
C GLY A 137 -6.18 16.60 -4.03
N PHE A 138 -5.83 15.46 -3.43
CA PHE A 138 -6.18 15.20 -2.05
C PHE A 138 -5.36 16.15 -1.16
N PRO A 139 -5.98 16.93 -0.26
CA PRO A 139 -5.23 17.85 0.60
C PRO A 139 -4.38 17.12 1.67
N GLY A 140 -4.73 15.86 1.94
CA GLY A 140 -4.13 15.01 2.96
C GLY A 140 -5.20 14.44 3.90
N SER A 141 -4.88 13.35 4.58
CA SER A 141 -5.84 12.71 5.49
C SER A 141 -6.09 13.54 6.74
N HIS A 142 -7.29 13.46 7.30
CA HIS A 142 -7.64 14.08 8.57
C HIS A 142 -7.57 13.09 9.72
N ILE A 143 -7.14 13.54 10.89
CA ILE A 143 -7.36 12.83 12.16
C ILE A 143 -8.73 13.24 12.70
N LEU A 144 -9.66 12.29 12.80
CA LEU A 144 -11.01 12.49 13.29
C LEU A 144 -11.19 11.80 14.65
N VAL A 145 -11.90 12.45 15.56
CA VAL A 145 -12.15 11.94 16.91
C VAL A 145 -13.64 11.97 17.21
N TYR A 146 -14.16 10.93 17.84
CA TYR A 146 -15.57 10.81 18.25
C TYR A 146 -15.67 10.37 19.71
N ASP A 147 -16.48 11.08 20.49
CA ASP A 147 -16.81 10.72 21.86
C ASP A 147 -18.15 9.98 21.91
N PRO A 148 -18.15 8.65 22.14
CA PRO A 148 -19.39 7.88 22.19
C PRO A 148 -20.29 8.24 23.36
N LYS A 149 -19.77 8.88 24.43
CA LYS A 149 -20.57 9.28 25.60
C LYS A 149 -21.41 10.51 25.33
N THR A 150 -20.89 11.45 24.53
CA THR A 150 -21.54 12.74 24.26
C THR A 150 -22.10 12.84 22.85
N GLY A 151 -21.66 11.98 21.93
CA GLY A 151 -21.96 12.08 20.51
C GLY A 151 -21.17 13.19 19.79
N HIS A 152 -20.19 13.81 20.45
CA HIS A 152 -19.40 14.90 19.87
C HIS A 152 -18.27 14.38 18.98
N SER A 153 -18.03 15.06 17.85
CA SER A 153 -16.94 14.74 16.92
C SER A 153 -16.06 15.95 16.63
N GLU A 154 -14.77 15.70 16.42
CA GLU A 154 -13.74 16.71 16.18
C GLU A 154 -12.87 16.34 14.97
N ASN A 155 -12.31 17.37 14.34
CA ASN A 155 -11.28 17.26 13.31
C ASN A 155 -9.99 17.89 13.85
N TRP A 156 -8.94 17.08 14.01
CA TRP A 156 -7.64 17.53 14.53
C TRP A 156 -6.67 17.97 13.42
N GLY A 157 -7.15 18.04 12.18
CA GLY A 157 -6.41 18.55 11.02
C GLY A 157 -5.68 17.47 10.24
N ILE A 158 -4.88 17.94 9.28
CA ILE A 158 -4.08 17.11 8.37
C ILE A 158 -2.66 16.97 8.94
N PRO A 159 -2.23 15.75 9.36
CA PRO A 159 -0.91 15.58 9.93
C PRO A 159 0.19 15.63 8.88
N VAL A 160 -0.10 15.20 7.64
CA VAL A 160 0.85 15.16 6.52
C VAL A 160 0.13 15.66 5.27
N PRO A 161 0.53 16.82 4.71
CA PRO A 161 -0.07 17.34 3.48
C PRO A 161 0.04 16.36 2.33
N HIS A 162 -1.01 16.27 1.51
CA HIS A 162 -1.12 15.45 0.29
C HIS A 162 -1.00 13.93 0.47
N GLU A 163 -0.50 13.46 1.60
CA GLU A 163 -0.47 12.04 1.92
C GLU A 163 -1.86 11.54 2.32
N THR A 164 -2.22 10.39 1.76
CA THR A 164 -3.40 9.65 2.19
C THR A 164 -2.98 8.52 3.11
N ILE A 165 -3.44 8.56 4.36
CA ILE A 165 -3.10 7.59 5.39
C ILE A 165 -3.93 6.33 5.19
N TYR A 166 -3.25 5.20 4.96
CA TYR A 166 -3.92 3.94 4.62
C TYR A 166 -4.30 3.13 5.85
N GLY A 167 -3.62 3.35 6.97
CA GLY A 167 -3.99 2.78 8.26
C GLY A 167 -3.24 3.41 9.42
N ALA A 168 -3.76 3.17 10.62
CA ALA A 168 -3.25 3.78 11.84
C ALA A 168 -3.40 2.87 13.06
N LYS A 169 -2.46 2.98 13.99
CA LYS A 169 -2.51 2.26 15.27
C LYS A 169 -2.14 3.18 16.43
N TYR A 170 -2.99 3.17 17.45
CA TYR A 170 -2.76 3.93 18.68
C TYR A 170 -1.88 3.15 19.66
N ASP A 171 -0.84 3.81 20.15
CA ASP A 171 -0.01 3.36 21.26
C ASP A 171 -0.43 4.10 22.55
N PRO A 172 -1.08 3.39 23.49
CA PRO A 172 -1.59 4.00 24.72
C PRO A 172 -0.49 4.33 25.74
N ILE A 173 0.68 3.68 25.67
CA ILE A 173 1.76 3.92 26.64
C ILE A 173 2.38 5.29 26.41
N HIS A 174 2.73 5.57 25.14
CA HIS A 174 3.36 6.83 24.77
C HIS A 174 2.36 7.90 24.32
N ARG A 175 1.07 7.55 24.20
CA ARG A 175 -0.01 8.41 23.70
C ARG A 175 0.33 8.94 22.30
N ARG A 176 0.61 8.02 21.38
CA ARG A 176 1.01 8.31 20.00
C ARG A 176 0.12 7.57 19.01
N LEU A 177 -0.28 8.24 17.94
CA LEU A 177 -0.93 7.62 16.80
C LEU A 177 0.11 7.40 15.71
N TYR A 178 0.40 6.14 15.41
CA TYR A 178 1.26 5.77 14.28
C TYR A 178 0.41 5.59 13.04
N MET A 179 0.88 6.09 11.90
CA MET A 179 0.13 6.17 10.65
C MET A 179 1.03 5.73 9.49
N ILE A 180 0.51 4.97 8.53
CA ILE A 180 1.24 4.59 7.31
C ILE A 180 0.62 5.28 6.09
N GLY A 181 1.46 5.98 5.32
CA GLY A 181 1.06 6.63 4.08
C GLY A 181 0.85 5.64 2.94
N PHE A 182 -0.17 5.89 2.11
CA PHE A 182 -0.51 5.09 0.95
C PHE A 182 0.44 5.34 -0.23
N LEU A 183 0.76 6.60 -0.52
CA LEU A 183 1.43 7.00 -1.76
C LEU A 183 2.94 6.88 -1.64
N ARG A 184 3.52 7.38 -0.54
CA ARG A 184 4.98 7.33 -0.31
C ARG A 184 5.42 6.11 0.49
N GLY A 185 4.51 5.43 1.20
CA GLY A 185 4.85 4.30 2.06
C GLY A 185 5.66 4.67 3.31
N HIS A 186 5.59 5.94 3.73
CA HIS A 186 6.24 6.45 4.95
C HIS A 186 5.41 6.18 6.19
N VAL A 187 6.07 5.93 7.31
CA VAL A 187 5.44 5.84 8.63
C VAL A 187 5.58 7.16 9.35
N TYR A 188 4.48 7.67 9.87
CA TYR A 188 4.41 8.91 10.63
C TYR A 188 3.97 8.64 12.07
N CYS A 189 4.44 9.45 13.00
CA CYS A 189 4.05 9.42 14.40
C CYS A 189 3.44 10.77 14.77
N TYR A 190 2.18 10.76 15.22
CA TYR A 190 1.52 11.92 15.80
C TYR A 190 1.47 11.77 17.31
N ASP A 191 2.15 12.67 18.03
CA ASP A 191 2.17 12.69 19.48
C ASP A 191 0.96 13.46 20.02
N LEU A 192 0.08 12.78 20.76
CA LEU A 192 -1.18 13.39 21.20
C LEU A 192 -1.00 14.45 22.28
N ASN A 193 0.14 14.46 22.99
CA ASN A 193 0.43 15.41 24.04
C ASN A 193 0.95 16.73 23.46
N THR A 194 1.87 16.64 22.50
CA THR A 194 2.53 17.80 21.87
C THR A 194 1.85 18.26 20.59
N LYS A 195 0.98 17.42 20.01
CA LYS A 195 0.29 17.64 18.73
C LYS A 195 1.26 17.81 17.55
N LYS A 196 2.44 17.18 17.64
CA LYS A 196 3.47 17.22 16.60
C LYS A 196 3.51 15.92 15.82
N VAL A 197 3.83 16.04 14.53
CA VAL A 197 4.07 14.91 13.62
C VAL A 197 5.56 14.74 13.42
N LYS A 198 6.02 13.48 13.40
CA LYS A 198 7.37 13.09 13.00
C LYS A 198 7.27 12.04 11.89
N ASP A 199 7.95 12.28 10.77
CA ASP A 199 8.19 11.26 9.75
C ASP A 199 9.31 10.31 10.24
N LEU A 200 9.02 9.01 10.29
CA LEU A 200 9.96 7.97 10.70
C LEU A 200 10.72 7.36 9.51
N GLY A 201 10.36 7.74 8.28
CA GLY A 201 10.94 7.29 7.03
C GLY A 201 10.09 6.26 6.29
N LYS A 202 10.54 5.94 5.07
CA LYS A 202 9.90 4.96 4.19
C LYS A 202 10.01 3.54 4.73
N ALA A 203 8.86 2.89 4.90
CA ALA A 203 8.74 1.52 5.38
C ALA A 203 8.27 0.54 4.31
N ALA A 204 7.47 1.01 3.36
CA ALA A 204 6.90 0.19 2.29
C ALA A 204 7.07 0.88 0.93
N GLU A 205 7.00 0.11 -0.16
CA GLU A 205 7.01 0.65 -1.51
C GLU A 205 5.80 1.57 -1.73
N LEU A 206 4.60 1.00 -1.58
CA LEU A 206 3.30 1.67 -1.59
C LEU A 206 2.24 0.73 -0.99
N TYR A 207 1.07 1.27 -0.67
CA TYR A 207 -0.17 0.51 -0.41
C TYR A 207 -0.04 -0.54 0.71
N CYS A 208 0.55 -0.13 1.84
CA CYS A 208 0.60 -0.91 3.07
C CYS A 208 -0.37 -0.30 4.08
N TYR A 209 -1.39 -1.04 4.52
CA TYR A 209 -2.44 -0.49 5.39
C TYR A 209 -2.34 -0.95 6.85
N ARG A 210 -2.02 -2.23 7.13
CA ARG A 210 -2.21 -2.76 8.49
C ARG A 210 -1.00 -2.48 9.39
N LEU A 211 -1.29 -1.84 10.52
CA LEU A 211 -0.37 -1.69 11.65
C LEU A 211 -0.95 -2.47 12.85
N VAL A 212 -0.15 -3.32 13.48
CA VAL A 212 -0.61 -4.21 14.57
C VAL A 212 0.20 -3.97 15.84
N LEU A 213 -0.47 -3.69 16.96
CA LEU A 213 0.18 -3.52 18.26
C LEU A 213 0.49 -4.89 18.89
N GLY A 214 1.76 -5.18 19.11
CA GLY A 214 2.24 -6.36 19.81
C GLY A 214 2.13 -6.22 21.33
N ALA A 215 2.09 -7.36 22.04
CA ALA A 215 2.08 -7.38 23.51
C ALA A 215 3.39 -6.87 24.14
N ASP A 216 4.45 -6.76 23.35
CA ASP A 216 5.72 -6.11 23.73
C ASP A 216 5.70 -4.58 23.53
N ASN A 217 4.53 -4.02 23.18
CA ASN A 217 4.26 -2.62 22.92
C ASN A 217 4.91 -2.05 21.66
N ASN A 218 5.51 -2.87 20.80
CA ASN A 218 5.94 -2.45 19.48
C ASN A 218 4.81 -2.61 18.45
N ILE A 219 4.91 -1.90 17.33
CA ILE A 219 3.94 -2.01 16.24
C ILE A 219 4.58 -2.74 15.06
N TYR A 220 3.86 -3.70 14.49
CA TYR A 220 4.32 -4.59 13.42
C TYR A 220 3.52 -4.39 12.15
N ALA A 221 4.19 -4.55 11.02
CA ALA A 221 3.57 -4.50 9.71
C ALA A 221 4.46 -5.20 8.66
N CYS A 222 3.91 -5.36 7.47
CA CYS A 222 4.58 -6.02 6.36
C CYS A 222 4.24 -5.30 5.05
N THR A 223 5.24 -5.03 4.22
CA THR A 223 5.04 -4.36 2.93
C THR A 223 4.26 -5.24 1.97
N LYS A 224 3.72 -4.64 0.90
CA LYS A 224 2.98 -5.38 -0.12
C LYS A 224 3.84 -6.44 -0.83
N SER A 225 5.15 -6.25 -0.90
CA SER A 225 6.13 -7.23 -1.39
C SER A 225 6.53 -8.30 -0.37
N GLY A 226 6.06 -8.22 0.88
CA GLY A 226 6.24 -9.26 1.89
C GLY A 226 7.36 -9.00 2.90
N PHE A 227 7.93 -7.79 2.97
CA PHE A 227 9.01 -7.47 3.91
C PHE A 227 8.45 -6.99 5.25
N TYR A 228 8.85 -7.64 6.35
CA TYR A 228 8.38 -7.28 7.68
C TYR A 228 9.24 -6.18 8.33
N PHE A 229 8.56 -5.22 8.96
CA PHE A 229 9.17 -4.15 9.74
C PHE A 229 8.45 -3.98 11.08
N ARG A 230 9.11 -3.31 12.03
CA ARG A 230 8.48 -2.84 13.25
C ARG A 230 8.73 -1.36 13.47
N ILE A 231 7.82 -0.74 14.20
CA ILE A 231 8.00 0.55 14.84
C ILE A 231 8.36 0.26 16.28
N ASN A 232 9.59 0.63 16.66
CA ASN A 232 10.01 0.64 18.05
C ASN A 232 9.39 1.87 18.72
N THR A 233 8.38 1.67 19.55
CA THR A 233 7.54 2.75 20.10
C THR A 233 8.27 3.58 21.15
N GLU A 234 9.10 2.92 21.97
CA GLU A 234 9.99 3.57 22.94
C GLU A 234 10.98 4.52 22.26
N LEU A 235 11.71 4.02 21.26
CA LEU A 235 12.71 4.80 20.53
C LEU A 235 12.08 5.71 19.46
N ASN A 236 10.79 5.54 19.18
CA ASN A 236 10.03 6.22 18.13
C ASN A 236 10.76 6.21 16.78
N LYS A 237 11.08 5.00 16.30
CA LYS A 237 11.85 4.75 15.09
C LYS A 237 11.38 3.48 14.36
N LEU A 238 11.66 3.44 13.07
CA LEU A 238 11.41 2.30 12.20
C LEU A 238 12.59 1.32 12.22
N GLU A 239 12.31 0.01 12.22
CA GLU A 239 13.32 -1.05 12.18
C GLU A 239 12.90 -2.14 11.18
N ASP A 240 13.83 -2.64 10.37
CA ASP A 240 13.60 -3.82 9.52
C ASP A 240 13.79 -5.09 10.34
N LEU A 241 12.89 -6.05 10.17
CA LEU A 241 12.96 -7.32 10.90
C LEU A 241 13.77 -8.40 10.17
N ASN A 242 14.35 -8.05 9.01
CA ASN A 242 15.10 -8.94 8.14
C ASN A 242 14.37 -10.24 7.80
N TYR A 243 13.05 -10.16 7.66
CA TYR A 243 12.19 -11.28 7.31
C TYR A 243 11.34 -10.93 6.10
N THR A 244 11.21 -11.89 5.18
CA THR A 244 10.37 -11.76 3.99
C THR A 244 9.45 -12.97 3.88
N VAL A 245 8.21 -12.72 3.47
CA VAL A 245 7.27 -13.79 3.13
C VAL A 245 7.72 -14.46 1.84
N GLU A 246 8.01 -15.76 1.92
CA GLU A 246 8.56 -16.56 0.83
C GLU A 246 7.56 -16.73 -0.33
N ASP A 247 8.09 -16.91 -1.54
CA ASP A 247 7.28 -17.37 -2.68
C ASP A 247 6.82 -18.81 -2.44
N LEU A 248 5.60 -19.12 -2.88
CA LEU A 248 5.02 -20.45 -2.77
C LEU A 248 5.18 -21.23 -4.09
N PRO A 249 5.67 -22.48 -4.05
CA PRO A 249 5.79 -23.30 -5.25
C PRO A 249 4.46 -23.91 -5.68
N GLY A 250 4.34 -24.23 -6.96
CA GLY A 250 3.17 -24.93 -7.51
C GLY A 250 2.08 -23.99 -8.04
N PRO A 251 0.97 -24.56 -8.55
CA PRO A 251 -0.14 -23.78 -9.10
C PRO A 251 -0.95 -23.11 -7.97
N GLY A 252 -1.53 -21.94 -8.25
CA GLY A 252 -2.49 -21.28 -7.37
C GLY A 252 -1.90 -20.36 -6.27
N HIS A 253 -0.85 -19.64 -6.63
CA HIS A 253 -0.18 -18.62 -5.80
C HIS A 253 0.25 -17.42 -6.65
N TYR A 254 -0.50 -17.13 -7.72
CA TYR A 254 -0.13 -16.11 -8.70
C TYR A 254 -0.20 -14.72 -8.08
N ILE A 255 -1.23 -14.44 -7.30
CA ILE A 255 -1.43 -13.14 -6.66
C ILE A 255 -0.38 -12.94 -5.58
N HIS A 256 -0.13 -13.95 -4.76
CA HIS A 256 0.88 -13.99 -3.71
C HIS A 256 2.28 -13.74 -4.27
N ASN A 257 2.69 -14.50 -5.27
CA ASN A 257 4.06 -14.42 -5.81
C ASN A 257 4.31 -13.16 -6.65
N THR A 258 3.26 -12.47 -7.12
CA THR A 258 3.44 -11.36 -8.08
C THR A 258 2.82 -10.03 -7.67
N TRP A 259 1.99 -9.99 -6.62
CA TRP A 259 1.24 -8.77 -6.28
C TRP A 259 1.07 -8.49 -4.79
N TYR A 260 0.53 -9.41 -3.99
CA TYR A 260 0.14 -9.15 -2.60
C TYR A 260 0.74 -10.12 -1.59
N LYS A 261 1.48 -9.59 -0.62
CA LYS A 261 2.00 -10.34 0.54
C LYS A 261 1.95 -9.56 1.86
N TYR A 262 1.37 -8.36 1.92
CA TYR A 262 1.36 -7.59 3.16
C TYR A 262 0.60 -8.31 4.28
N CYS A 263 0.84 -7.88 5.51
CA CYS A 263 0.11 -8.37 6.67
C CYS A 263 -1.33 -7.81 6.63
N THR A 264 -2.32 -8.69 6.74
CA THR A 264 -3.74 -8.32 6.72
C THR A 264 -4.30 -8.16 8.12
N CYS A 265 -3.85 -8.98 9.06
CA CYS A 265 -4.28 -8.96 10.45
C CYS A 265 -3.23 -9.56 11.37
N GLY A 266 -3.28 -9.18 12.65
CA GLY A 266 -2.51 -9.80 13.70
C GLY A 266 -3.20 -9.71 15.06
N ARG A 267 -2.99 -10.73 15.90
CA ARG A 267 -3.61 -10.86 17.22
C ARG A 267 -2.62 -11.48 18.20
N ASN A 268 -2.44 -10.81 19.34
CA ASN A 268 -1.57 -11.29 20.41
C ASN A 268 -2.10 -12.61 20.96
N HIS A 269 -1.21 -13.56 21.20
CA HIS A 269 -1.57 -14.75 21.96
C HIS A 269 -1.82 -14.37 23.43
N PRO A 270 -2.79 -14.98 24.14
CA PRO A 270 -3.09 -14.66 25.54
C PRO A 270 -1.92 -14.77 26.51
N SER A 271 -0.89 -15.57 26.20
CA SER A 271 0.33 -15.63 27.02
C SER A 271 1.18 -14.34 26.96
N GLY A 272 0.94 -13.47 25.99
CA GLY A 272 1.76 -12.28 25.73
C GLY A 272 3.15 -12.56 25.14
N GLU A 273 3.49 -13.83 24.85
CA GLU A 273 4.84 -14.20 24.40
C GLU A 273 5.05 -14.04 22.88
N PHE A 274 3.98 -14.07 22.10
CA PHE A 274 4.04 -13.99 20.65
C PHE A 274 2.73 -13.44 20.06
N ILE A 275 2.80 -13.09 18.78
CA ILE A 275 1.66 -12.63 17.97
C ILE A 275 1.43 -13.58 16.80
N TYR A 276 0.17 -13.88 16.51
CA TYR A 276 -0.26 -14.51 15.27
C TYR A 276 -0.41 -13.44 14.18
N LEU A 277 0.00 -13.74 12.96
CA LEU A 277 -0.04 -12.82 11.82
C LEU A 277 -0.54 -13.56 10.57
N THR A 278 -1.40 -12.90 9.80
CA THR A 278 -1.81 -13.36 8.46
C THR A 278 -1.26 -12.43 7.41
N ASN A 279 -0.87 -13.00 6.28
CA ASN A 279 -0.48 -12.26 5.09
C ASN A 279 -1.51 -12.53 3.99
N LEU A 280 -1.80 -11.51 3.18
CA LEU A 280 -2.74 -11.66 2.08
C LEU A 280 -2.22 -12.70 1.09
N CYS A 281 -3.10 -13.59 0.63
CA CYS A 281 -2.77 -14.65 -0.32
C CYS A 281 -1.76 -15.72 0.16
N ALA A 282 -1.35 -15.70 1.43
CA ALA A 282 -0.49 -16.73 2.00
C ALA A 282 -1.30 -17.94 2.52
N ASP A 283 -0.72 -19.13 2.40
CA ASP A 283 -1.31 -20.37 2.93
C ASP A 283 -1.14 -20.52 4.44
N ASP A 284 -0.02 -20.03 4.96
CA ASP A 284 0.40 -20.23 6.35
C ASP A 284 0.07 -19.01 7.20
N MET A 285 -0.41 -19.27 8.42
CA MET A 285 -0.40 -18.27 9.47
C MET A 285 0.99 -18.23 10.13
N LEU A 286 1.50 -17.04 10.38
CA LEU A 286 2.81 -16.83 11.00
C LEU A 286 2.68 -16.58 12.50
N LYS A 287 3.76 -16.89 13.22
CA LYS A 287 4.01 -16.51 14.62
C LYS A 287 5.25 -15.63 14.67
N PHE A 288 5.18 -14.52 15.38
CA PHE A 288 6.38 -13.77 15.76
C PHE A 288 6.54 -13.79 17.28
N ASN A 289 7.64 -14.38 17.76
CA ASN A 289 7.94 -14.45 19.19
C ASN A 289 8.68 -13.19 19.63
N PHE A 290 8.13 -12.46 20.60
CA PHE A 290 8.68 -11.18 21.04
C PHE A 290 10.04 -11.31 21.73
N LYS A 291 10.26 -12.41 22.45
CA LYS A 291 11.49 -12.64 23.22
C LYS A 291 12.65 -13.07 22.32
N THR A 292 12.43 -14.02 21.41
CA THR A 292 13.48 -14.51 20.50
C THR A 292 13.63 -13.64 19.26
N GLN A 293 12.64 -12.81 18.96
CA GLN A 293 12.54 -11.99 17.75
C GLN A 293 12.61 -12.82 16.47
N GLN A 294 11.95 -13.97 16.48
CA GLN A 294 11.95 -14.90 15.35
C GLN A 294 10.54 -15.14 14.83
N PHE A 295 10.45 -15.21 13.50
CA PHE A 295 9.28 -15.70 12.81
C PHE A 295 9.29 -17.24 12.76
N SER A 296 8.13 -17.85 12.92
CA SER A 296 7.88 -19.26 12.63
C SER A 296 6.48 -19.44 12.04
N LYS A 297 6.19 -20.61 11.48
CA LYS A 297 4.86 -20.92 10.96
C LYS A 297 4.00 -21.51 12.09
N ALA A 298 2.79 -20.98 12.27
CA ALA A 298 1.76 -21.61 13.09
C ALA A 298 1.25 -22.89 12.41
N GLY A 299 1.10 -22.82 11.08
CA GLY A 299 0.58 -23.90 10.23
C GLY A 299 -0.28 -23.33 9.11
N ARG A 300 -0.77 -24.21 8.24
CA ARG A 300 -1.64 -23.84 7.11
C ARG A 300 -3.04 -23.48 7.60
N MET A 301 -3.61 -22.43 7.02
CA MET A 301 -4.98 -21.96 7.29
C MET A 301 -6.05 -22.79 6.56
N VAL A 302 -5.67 -23.92 5.96
CA VAL A 302 -6.57 -24.85 5.29
C VAL A 302 -6.36 -26.28 5.82
N PRO A 303 -7.40 -27.12 5.77
CA PRO A 303 -7.30 -28.53 6.13
C PRO A 303 -6.29 -29.26 5.23
N LYS A 304 -5.69 -30.37 5.71
CA LYS A 304 -4.68 -31.12 4.94
C LYS A 304 -5.19 -31.65 3.61
N ASP A 305 -6.45 -32.05 3.57
CA ASP A 305 -7.12 -32.54 2.38
C ASP A 305 -7.58 -31.40 1.45
N GLY A 306 -7.20 -30.14 1.71
CA GLY A 306 -7.64 -28.96 0.97
C GLY A 306 -9.11 -28.61 1.23
N LEU A 307 -9.46 -27.33 1.05
CA LEU A 307 -10.83 -26.88 1.29
C LEU A 307 -11.73 -27.09 0.05
N MET A 308 -11.38 -26.43 -1.05
CA MET A 308 -12.09 -26.46 -2.32
C MET A 308 -11.10 -26.32 -3.48
N ALA A 309 -11.45 -26.85 -4.65
CA ALA A 309 -10.60 -26.75 -5.83
C ALA A 309 -10.45 -25.28 -6.29
N PHE A 310 -9.26 -24.92 -6.76
CA PHE A 310 -9.06 -23.63 -7.42
C PHE A 310 -9.77 -23.59 -8.78
N PRO A 311 -10.41 -22.45 -9.13
CA PRO A 311 -10.93 -22.22 -10.46
C PRO A 311 -9.88 -22.32 -11.56
N ASN A 312 -8.68 -21.78 -11.32
CA ASN A 312 -7.55 -21.79 -12.25
C ASN A 312 -6.25 -21.43 -11.53
N GLU A 313 -5.14 -21.36 -12.27
CA GLU A 313 -3.80 -21.04 -11.76
C GLU A 313 -3.62 -19.60 -11.28
N TYR A 314 -4.58 -18.71 -11.57
CA TYR A 314 -4.60 -17.29 -11.16
C TYR A 314 -5.46 -17.05 -9.93
N THR A 315 -5.73 -18.12 -9.17
CA THR A 315 -6.53 -18.10 -7.95
C THR A 315 -5.65 -18.41 -6.75
N ASP A 316 -5.78 -17.60 -5.71
CA ASP A 316 -5.09 -17.79 -4.44
C ASP A 316 -6.10 -17.90 -3.29
N HIS A 317 -5.64 -18.42 -2.15
CA HIS A 317 -6.36 -18.31 -0.88
C HIS A 317 -6.49 -16.84 -0.45
N HIS A 318 -7.51 -16.48 0.30
CA HIS A 318 -7.71 -15.09 0.73
C HIS A 318 -8.24 -15.06 2.16
N CYS A 319 -7.48 -14.40 3.05
CA CYS A 319 -7.83 -14.18 4.45
C CYS A 319 -7.44 -12.74 4.84
N ASP A 320 -8.45 -11.89 5.05
CA ASP A 320 -8.23 -10.50 5.45
C ASP A 320 -8.15 -10.33 6.98
N THR A 321 -8.80 -11.21 7.75
CA THR A 321 -8.95 -11.01 9.19
C THR A 321 -9.20 -12.31 9.95
N PHE A 322 -8.76 -12.31 11.21
CA PHE A 322 -9.00 -13.37 12.19
C PHE A 322 -9.06 -12.80 13.61
N ILE A 323 -9.57 -13.61 14.53
CA ILE A 323 -9.64 -13.29 15.96
C ILE A 323 -9.47 -14.57 16.80
N LEU A 324 -8.99 -14.41 18.03
CA LEU A 324 -8.99 -15.48 19.03
C LEU A 324 -10.16 -15.27 19.99
N ASP A 325 -10.87 -16.35 20.30
CA ASP A 325 -11.82 -16.33 21.40
C ASP A 325 -11.15 -16.57 22.76
N LYS A 326 -11.92 -16.48 23.85
CA LYS A 326 -11.43 -16.68 25.23
C LYS A 326 -10.88 -18.08 25.52
N TYR A 327 -11.07 -19.04 24.62
CA TYR A 327 -10.52 -20.39 24.71
C TYR A 327 -9.24 -20.57 23.88
N GLY A 328 -8.75 -19.50 23.23
CA GLY A 328 -7.60 -19.55 22.34
C GLY A 328 -7.92 -20.17 20.98
N VAL A 329 -9.20 -20.33 20.64
CA VAL A 329 -9.61 -20.82 19.31
C VAL A 329 -9.58 -19.68 18.32
N ILE A 330 -8.96 -19.93 17.17
CA ILE A 330 -8.87 -18.97 16.07
C ILE A 330 -10.13 -19.09 15.21
N TRP A 331 -10.79 -17.95 14.99
CA TRP A 331 -11.88 -17.79 14.03
C TRP A 331 -11.44 -16.83 12.94
N TYR A 332 -11.64 -17.21 11.68
CA TYR A 332 -11.16 -16.39 10.58
C TYR A 332 -12.06 -16.49 9.36
N GLN A 333 -12.06 -15.41 8.61
CA GLN A 333 -12.64 -15.39 7.28
C GLN A 333 -11.71 -16.13 6.32
N TYR A 334 -12.30 -16.86 5.39
CA TYR A 334 -11.59 -17.48 4.31
C TYR A 334 -12.40 -17.44 3.01
N SER A 335 -11.78 -16.98 1.93
CA SER A 335 -12.31 -16.99 0.58
C SER A 335 -11.22 -17.41 -0.41
N LEU A 336 -11.59 -17.48 -1.69
CA LEU A 336 -10.64 -17.54 -2.79
C LEU A 336 -10.66 -16.21 -3.54
N TRP A 337 -9.51 -15.81 -4.09
CA TRP A 337 -9.40 -14.65 -4.97
C TRP A 337 -8.86 -15.08 -6.32
N ASN A 338 -9.68 -14.94 -7.37
CA ASN A 338 -9.27 -15.14 -8.76
C ASN A 338 -9.07 -13.79 -9.46
N CYS A 339 -7.83 -13.47 -9.85
CA CYS A 339 -7.54 -12.22 -10.55
C CYS A 339 -7.76 -12.30 -12.07
N MET A 340 -7.73 -13.49 -12.66
CA MET A 340 -7.96 -13.70 -14.10
C MET A 340 -8.94 -14.86 -14.34
N PRO A 341 -10.25 -14.58 -14.34
CA PRO A 341 -11.28 -15.58 -14.62
C PRO A 341 -11.11 -16.17 -16.02
N THR A 342 -11.15 -17.50 -16.12
CA THR A 342 -11.00 -18.26 -17.39
C THR A 342 -12.26 -19.06 -17.75
N GLU A 343 -13.20 -19.21 -16.83
CA GLU A 343 -14.42 -19.98 -17.01
C GLU A 343 -15.51 -19.13 -17.69
N ASP A 344 -16.38 -19.77 -18.49
CA ASP A 344 -17.53 -19.15 -19.17
C ASP A 344 -18.75 -18.97 -18.25
N ILE A 345 -18.50 -18.77 -16.96
CA ILE A 345 -19.51 -18.55 -15.91
C ILE A 345 -19.10 -17.36 -15.04
N ARG A 346 -20.07 -16.53 -14.66
CA ARG A 346 -19.95 -15.52 -13.61
C ARG A 346 -20.49 -16.09 -12.31
N TYR A 347 -19.70 -16.01 -11.24
CA TYR A 347 -20.10 -16.41 -9.89
C TYR A 347 -19.30 -15.59 -8.87
N ARG A 348 -19.68 -15.71 -7.60
CA ARG A 348 -18.92 -15.17 -6.47
C ARG A 348 -18.34 -16.34 -5.68
N LEU A 349 -17.10 -16.17 -5.24
CA LEU A 349 -16.44 -17.16 -4.41
C LEU A 349 -17.00 -17.05 -2.98
N PRO A 350 -17.41 -18.16 -2.34
CA PRO A 350 -18.00 -18.10 -1.02
C PRO A 350 -17.05 -17.49 0.02
N ASN A 351 -17.62 -16.69 0.91
CA ASN A 351 -16.95 -16.14 2.07
C ASN A 351 -17.22 -17.03 3.27
N CYS A 352 -16.26 -17.87 3.64
CA CYS A 352 -16.42 -18.90 4.65
C CYS A 352 -15.92 -18.45 6.01
N LEU A 353 -16.60 -18.91 7.06
CA LEU A 353 -16.06 -18.92 8.42
C LEU A 353 -15.27 -20.21 8.61
N MET A 354 -14.04 -20.05 9.08
CA MET A 354 -13.17 -21.14 9.49
C MET A 354 -12.94 -21.07 11.00
N ARG A 355 -12.78 -22.24 11.61
CA ARG A 355 -12.40 -22.38 13.01
C ARG A 355 -11.11 -23.19 13.11
N TRP A 356 -10.22 -22.82 14.03
CA TRP A 356 -8.99 -23.57 14.26
C TRP A 356 -8.61 -23.57 15.73
N ASP A 357 -8.78 -24.73 16.35
CA ASP A 357 -8.39 -25.02 17.73
C ASP A 357 -6.91 -25.46 17.78
N ILE A 358 -6.06 -24.50 17.45
CA ILE A 358 -4.63 -24.70 17.22
C ILE A 358 -3.90 -25.16 18.48
N GLU A 359 -4.28 -24.63 19.66
CA GLU A 359 -3.62 -24.93 20.93
C GLU A 359 -3.83 -26.38 21.38
N ASN A 360 -4.91 -27.02 20.92
CA ASN A 360 -5.16 -28.45 21.16
C ASN A 360 -4.71 -29.34 19.98
N GLY A 361 -3.91 -28.80 19.06
CA GLY A 361 -3.34 -29.55 17.93
C GLY A 361 -4.37 -30.03 16.90
N LYS A 362 -5.56 -29.40 16.84
CA LYS A 362 -6.57 -29.72 15.84
C LYS A 362 -6.23 -29.09 14.49
N GLU A 363 -6.86 -29.62 13.44
CA GLU A 363 -6.78 -29.02 12.10
C GLU A 363 -7.81 -27.90 11.95
N PRO A 364 -7.59 -26.96 11.01
CA PRO A 364 -8.64 -26.06 10.56
C PRO A 364 -9.91 -26.80 10.16
N GLU A 365 -11.07 -26.22 10.44
CA GLU A 365 -12.38 -26.75 10.06
C GLU A 365 -13.23 -25.68 9.37
N LEU A 366 -13.91 -26.11 8.29
CA LEU A 366 -14.92 -25.29 7.63
C LEU A 366 -16.19 -25.28 8.47
N VAL A 367 -16.63 -24.10 8.89
CA VAL A 367 -17.87 -23.93 9.65
C VAL A 367 -19.05 -23.70 8.72
N GLY A 368 -18.83 -22.99 7.61
CA GLY A 368 -19.85 -22.70 6.58
C GLY A 368 -19.69 -21.28 6.02
N VAL A 369 -20.55 -20.92 5.08
CA VAL A 369 -20.58 -19.59 4.46
C VAL A 369 -21.17 -18.57 5.44
N LEU A 370 -20.52 -17.41 5.58
CA LEU A 370 -20.93 -16.31 6.45
C LEU A 370 -22.20 -15.65 5.92
N GLY A 371 -23.27 -15.69 6.70
CA GLY A 371 -24.52 -15.03 6.35
C GLY A 371 -25.75 -15.64 7.00
N THR A 372 -26.89 -15.20 6.48
CA THR A 372 -28.24 -15.66 6.80
C THR A 372 -28.93 -16.10 5.50
N PRO A 373 -30.04 -16.87 5.55
CA PRO A 373 -30.73 -17.34 4.34
C PRO A 373 -31.05 -16.23 3.33
N ASP A 374 -31.34 -15.03 3.81
CA ASP A 374 -31.72 -13.88 2.99
C ASP A 374 -30.53 -13.01 2.55
N TRP A 375 -29.35 -13.19 3.17
CA TRP A 375 -28.17 -12.37 2.87
C TRP A 375 -26.85 -13.04 3.29
N VAL A 376 -25.95 -13.19 2.32
CA VAL A 376 -24.59 -13.73 2.48
C VAL A 376 -23.54 -12.60 2.48
N GLN A 377 -22.54 -12.64 3.35
CA GLN A 377 -21.46 -11.66 3.27
C GLN A 377 -20.60 -11.87 2.01
N SER A 378 -20.13 -10.79 1.41
CA SER A 378 -19.30 -10.76 0.21
C SER A 378 -17.85 -11.18 0.48
N VAL A 379 -17.09 -10.34 1.18
CA VAL A 379 -15.73 -10.59 1.68
C VAL A 379 -15.66 -9.89 3.04
N THR A 380 -15.38 -10.63 4.10
CA THR A 380 -15.22 -10.03 5.44
C THR A 380 -13.92 -9.27 5.49
N THR A 381 -13.97 -8.00 5.88
CA THR A 381 -12.79 -7.13 5.97
C THR A 381 -12.33 -6.95 7.42
N GLU A 382 -13.19 -7.18 8.41
CA GLU A 382 -12.81 -7.15 9.82
C GLU A 382 -13.62 -8.13 10.69
N MET A 383 -12.94 -8.70 11.70
CA MET A 383 -13.52 -9.57 12.73
C MET A 383 -13.03 -9.16 14.11
N GLU A 384 -13.97 -9.04 15.04
CA GLU A 384 -13.71 -8.65 16.42
C GLU A 384 -14.49 -9.53 17.40
N TYR A 385 -13.99 -9.66 18.62
CA TYR A 385 -14.57 -10.55 19.63
C TYR A 385 -14.84 -9.81 20.94
N ASP A 386 -16.09 -9.91 21.40
CA ASP A 386 -16.50 -9.50 22.73
C ASP A 386 -16.34 -10.70 23.69
N GLU A 387 -15.31 -10.66 24.54
CA GLU A 387 -15.03 -11.73 25.50
C GLU A 387 -16.10 -11.85 26.59
N GLU A 388 -16.64 -10.73 27.08
CA GLU A 388 -17.61 -10.71 28.17
C GLU A 388 -18.94 -11.32 27.72
N ARG A 389 -19.40 -10.94 26.53
CA ARG A 389 -20.67 -11.42 25.95
C ARG A 389 -20.50 -12.69 25.10
N ASP A 390 -19.27 -13.09 24.82
CA ASP A 390 -18.92 -14.22 23.93
C ASP A 390 -19.51 -14.06 22.51
N ILE A 391 -19.42 -12.84 21.96
CA ILE A 391 -19.96 -12.50 20.64
C ILE A 391 -18.83 -12.30 19.65
N LEU A 392 -18.91 -12.97 18.51
CA LEU A 392 -18.07 -12.74 17.35
C LEU A 392 -18.75 -11.78 16.38
N TYR A 393 -18.11 -10.66 16.06
CA TYR A 393 -18.54 -9.72 15.03
C TYR A 393 -17.76 -9.93 13.74
N SER A 394 -18.43 -9.76 12.60
CA SER A 394 -17.81 -9.64 11.29
C SER A 394 -18.48 -8.55 10.47
N VAL A 395 -17.70 -7.78 9.71
CA VAL A 395 -18.21 -6.81 8.72
C VAL A 395 -17.62 -7.09 7.35
N ASP A 396 -18.43 -6.96 6.31
CA ASP A 396 -18.01 -7.23 4.93
C ASP A 396 -17.79 -5.97 4.10
N ALA A 397 -17.16 -6.14 2.94
CA ALA A 397 -16.94 -5.08 1.98
C ALA A 397 -18.23 -4.61 1.25
N GLY A 398 -19.41 -5.14 1.57
CA GLY A 398 -20.66 -4.87 0.86
C GLY A 398 -20.76 -5.52 -0.53
N ARG A 399 -21.96 -5.46 -1.11
CA ARG A 399 -22.28 -6.04 -2.44
C ARG A 399 -22.56 -5.00 -3.51
N GLY A 400 -22.65 -3.73 -3.12
CA GLY A 400 -23.08 -2.62 -3.95
C GLY A 400 -23.35 -1.39 -3.08
N PHE A 401 -24.13 -0.45 -3.59
CA PHE A 401 -24.44 0.79 -2.89
C PHE A 401 -25.76 0.73 -2.12
N GLY A 402 -25.98 1.66 -1.18
CA GLY A 402 -27.26 1.81 -0.48
C GLY A 402 -27.49 0.65 0.49
N ASP A 403 -28.66 0.02 0.40
CA ASP A 403 -29.02 -1.17 1.19
C ASP A 403 -28.23 -2.44 0.82
N ASN A 404 -27.43 -2.37 -0.25
CA ASN A 404 -26.46 -3.39 -0.62
C ASN A 404 -25.03 -3.08 -0.13
N GLY A 405 -24.86 -2.01 0.68
CA GLY A 405 -23.59 -1.67 1.30
C GLY A 405 -23.13 -2.69 2.36
N PRO A 406 -22.07 -2.37 3.11
CA PRO A 406 -21.46 -3.23 4.13
C PRO A 406 -22.46 -3.77 5.15
N SER A 407 -22.52 -5.08 5.34
CA SER A 407 -23.33 -5.71 6.38
C SER A 407 -22.49 -6.16 7.57
N VAL A 408 -23.06 -6.05 8.76
CA VAL A 408 -22.47 -6.55 9.99
C VAL A 408 -23.23 -7.81 10.42
N LEU A 409 -22.48 -8.85 10.77
CA LEU A 409 -22.97 -10.11 11.30
C LEU A 409 -22.42 -10.28 12.71
N ALA A 410 -23.26 -10.77 13.61
CA ALA A 410 -22.88 -11.10 14.98
C ALA A 410 -23.31 -12.53 15.30
N ILE A 411 -22.40 -13.27 15.95
CA ILE A 411 -22.60 -14.65 16.36
C ILE A 411 -22.43 -14.73 17.87
N ASP A 412 -23.51 -15.04 18.59
CA ASP A 412 -23.42 -15.50 19.97
C ASP A 412 -22.72 -16.88 19.97
N LEU A 413 -21.43 -16.90 20.30
CA LEU A 413 -20.65 -18.12 20.22
C LEU A 413 -21.02 -19.12 21.32
N ALA A 414 -21.63 -18.69 22.42
CA ALA A 414 -22.08 -19.62 23.47
C ALA A 414 -23.25 -20.48 22.97
N GLU A 415 -24.18 -19.88 22.24
CA GLU A 415 -25.27 -20.60 21.58
C GLU A 415 -24.78 -21.37 20.34
N PHE A 416 -24.02 -20.71 19.47
CA PHE A 416 -23.56 -21.27 18.21
C PHE A 416 -22.74 -22.55 18.39
N ARG A 417 -21.86 -22.61 19.41
CA ARG A 417 -21.01 -23.78 19.69
C ARG A 417 -21.81 -25.03 20.06
N LYS A 418 -23.06 -24.92 20.55
CA LYS A 418 -23.92 -26.07 20.87
C LYS A 418 -24.34 -26.85 19.63
N HIS A 419 -24.34 -26.19 18.48
CA HIS A 419 -24.75 -26.70 17.18
C HIS A 419 -23.58 -26.81 16.20
N LEU A 420 -22.35 -26.75 16.70
CA LEU A 420 -21.15 -26.87 15.87
C LEU A 420 -21.11 -28.25 15.20
N GLY A 421 -20.95 -28.27 13.88
CA GLY A 421 -20.99 -29.48 13.06
C GLY A 421 -22.36 -29.80 12.45
N GLU A 422 -23.43 -29.12 12.86
CA GLU A 422 -24.71 -29.18 12.16
C GLU A 422 -24.64 -28.37 10.84
N PRO A 423 -25.08 -28.93 9.70
CA PRO A 423 -25.07 -28.20 8.43
C PRO A 423 -26.08 -27.06 8.48
N GLY A 424 -25.63 -25.84 8.14
CA GLY A 424 -26.55 -24.73 7.95
C GLY A 424 -27.43 -24.89 6.70
N PRO A 425 -28.48 -24.05 6.59
CA PRO A 425 -29.35 -24.04 5.43
C PRO A 425 -28.61 -23.55 4.18
N LEU A 426 -29.19 -23.82 3.02
CA LEU A 426 -28.77 -23.15 1.78
C LEU A 426 -29.30 -21.71 1.78
N PRO A 427 -28.55 -20.75 1.22
CA PRO A 427 -29.07 -19.41 1.00
C PRO A 427 -30.25 -19.45 0.01
N VAL A 428 -31.26 -18.65 0.29
CA VAL A 428 -32.33 -18.35 -0.68
C VAL A 428 -31.86 -17.30 -1.68
N ASP A 429 -30.92 -16.46 -1.26
CA ASP A 429 -30.23 -15.46 -2.06
C ASP A 429 -29.42 -16.05 -3.22
N ASP A 430 -29.62 -15.49 -4.41
CA ASP A 430 -28.97 -15.91 -5.67
C ASP A 430 -27.54 -15.35 -5.84
N PHE A 431 -27.03 -14.54 -4.90
CA PHE A 431 -25.73 -13.86 -5.02
C PHE A 431 -24.55 -14.79 -5.37
N LEU A 432 -24.55 -16.02 -4.85
CA LEU A 432 -23.49 -16.99 -5.10
C LEU A 432 -23.73 -17.88 -6.33
N LYS A 433 -24.92 -17.84 -6.94
CA LYS A 433 -25.28 -18.76 -8.01
C LYS A 433 -24.45 -18.50 -9.29
N PRO A 434 -23.90 -19.55 -9.93
CA PRO A 434 -23.19 -19.40 -11.18
C PRO A 434 -24.15 -19.14 -12.33
N VAL A 435 -23.81 -18.16 -13.17
CA VAL A 435 -24.58 -17.78 -14.36
C VAL A 435 -23.68 -17.86 -15.59
N PRO A 436 -24.08 -18.55 -16.68
CA PRO A 436 -23.33 -18.55 -17.93
C PRO A 436 -23.10 -17.14 -18.48
N LEU A 437 -21.90 -16.88 -19.01
CA LEU A 437 -21.60 -15.61 -19.67
C LEU A 437 -22.26 -15.54 -21.05
N THR A 438 -22.76 -14.35 -21.40
CA THR A 438 -23.10 -13.98 -22.78
C THR A 438 -21.84 -13.83 -23.63
N GLU A 439 -21.96 -13.92 -24.96
CA GLU A 439 -20.81 -13.73 -25.87
C GLU A 439 -20.15 -12.34 -25.74
N GLU A 440 -20.95 -11.30 -25.44
CA GLU A 440 -20.41 -9.97 -25.17
C GLU A 440 -19.59 -9.94 -23.87
N GLU A 441 -20.06 -10.60 -22.81
CA GLU A 441 -19.33 -10.69 -21.54
C GLU A 441 -18.04 -11.51 -21.66
N LYS A 442 -18.05 -12.60 -22.45
CA LYS A 442 -16.84 -13.36 -22.76
C LYS A 442 -15.80 -12.47 -23.45
N LYS A 443 -16.23 -11.72 -24.47
CA LYS A 443 -15.35 -10.76 -25.16
C LYS A 443 -14.77 -9.71 -24.18
N LYS A 444 -15.59 -9.12 -23.32
CA LYS A 444 -15.14 -8.15 -22.30
C LYS A 444 -14.17 -8.77 -21.30
N ARG A 445 -14.41 -10.01 -20.87
CA ARG A 445 -13.49 -10.75 -19.99
C ARG A 445 -12.14 -10.95 -20.67
N ASP A 446 -12.14 -11.40 -21.92
CA ASP A 446 -10.90 -11.68 -22.66
C ASP A 446 -10.12 -10.41 -23.00
N GLU A 447 -10.82 -9.28 -23.25
CA GLU A 447 -10.21 -7.96 -23.36
C GLU A 447 -9.60 -7.50 -22.03
N ARG A 448 -10.33 -7.64 -20.92
CA ARG A 448 -9.82 -7.29 -19.59
C ARG A 448 -8.62 -8.14 -19.18
N ASN A 449 -8.62 -9.44 -19.44
CA ASN A 449 -7.52 -10.34 -19.10
C ASN A 449 -6.22 -10.02 -19.85
N LYS A 450 -6.28 -9.28 -20.97
CA LYS A 450 -5.09 -8.76 -21.67
C LYS A 450 -4.49 -7.53 -21.00
N VAL A 451 -5.28 -6.83 -20.18
CA VAL A 451 -4.87 -5.65 -19.43
C VAL A 451 -4.48 -6.09 -18.03
N LYS A 452 -3.20 -5.93 -17.69
CA LYS A 452 -2.75 -6.09 -16.30
C LYS A 452 -2.89 -4.72 -15.63
N ALA A 453 -4.02 -4.48 -14.98
CA ALA A 453 -4.27 -3.22 -14.28
C ALA A 453 -3.89 -3.33 -12.80
N GLY A 454 -3.28 -2.26 -12.27
CA GLY A 454 -3.08 -2.06 -10.83
C GLY A 454 -4.33 -1.54 -10.11
N GLU A 455 -4.22 -1.30 -8.80
CA GLU A 455 -5.32 -0.71 -7.99
C GLU A 455 -5.61 0.75 -8.39
N GLU A 456 -4.60 1.45 -8.88
CA GLU A 456 -4.63 2.88 -9.23
C GLU A 456 -5.40 3.22 -10.52
N VAL A 457 -5.88 2.23 -11.29
CA VAL A 457 -6.57 2.39 -12.59
C VAL A 457 -5.95 3.49 -13.46
N THR A 458 -4.83 3.19 -14.13
CA THR A 458 -4.06 4.18 -14.92
C THR A 458 -4.39 4.25 -16.40
N ALA A 459 -5.35 3.44 -16.88
CA ALA A 459 -5.52 3.18 -18.31
C ALA A 459 -5.87 4.43 -19.12
N ASN A 460 -6.66 5.35 -18.55
CA ASN A 460 -7.08 6.57 -19.24
C ASN A 460 -6.22 7.79 -18.88
N ASN A 461 -5.47 7.74 -17.77
CA ASN A 461 -4.58 8.81 -17.32
C ASN A 461 -3.27 8.26 -16.75
N PRO A 462 -2.32 7.84 -17.60
CA PRO A 462 -1.06 7.26 -17.15
C PRO A 462 -0.18 8.32 -16.46
N PHE A 463 0.39 7.96 -15.32
CA PHE A 463 1.32 8.79 -14.55
C PHE A 463 2.70 8.14 -14.36
N GLN A 464 2.89 6.92 -14.88
CA GLN A 464 4.15 6.18 -14.80
C GLN A 464 5.12 6.66 -15.87
N ALA A 465 6.37 6.89 -15.51
CA ALA A 465 7.37 7.41 -16.44
C ALA A 465 7.67 6.49 -17.62
N PHE A 466 7.56 5.17 -17.42
CA PHE A 466 7.81 4.14 -18.41
C PHE A 466 6.81 3.00 -18.26
N PRO A 467 6.53 2.22 -19.31
CA PRO A 467 5.74 0.99 -19.18
C PRO A 467 6.37 0.01 -18.19
N ILE A 468 5.54 -0.69 -17.41
CA ILE A 468 6.03 -1.59 -16.34
C ILE A 468 6.87 -2.74 -16.91
N GLU A 469 6.56 -3.24 -18.11
CA GLU A 469 7.29 -4.31 -18.78
C GLU A 469 8.75 -3.94 -19.13
N ALA A 470 9.04 -2.65 -19.25
CA ALA A 470 10.37 -2.14 -19.54
C ALA A 470 11.17 -1.83 -18.28
N CYS A 471 10.55 -1.88 -17.09
CA CYS A 471 11.15 -1.40 -15.85
C CYS A 471 11.48 -2.55 -14.88
N TYR A 472 12.76 -2.69 -14.53
CA TYR A 472 13.28 -3.74 -13.66
C TYR A 472 13.82 -3.14 -12.35
N PRO A 473 13.19 -3.41 -11.19
CA PRO A 473 13.66 -2.90 -9.91
C PRO A 473 14.76 -3.78 -9.29
N VAL A 474 15.87 -3.17 -8.89
CA VAL A 474 16.94 -3.77 -8.08
C VAL A 474 16.90 -3.14 -6.68
N ARG A 475 16.39 -3.88 -5.69
CA ARG A 475 16.15 -3.41 -4.31
C ARG A 475 17.46 -3.35 -3.50
N ILE A 476 18.27 -2.31 -3.71
CA ILE A 476 19.59 -2.12 -3.08
C ILE A 476 19.53 -2.28 -1.55
N TRP A 477 18.48 -1.77 -0.92
CA TRP A 477 18.29 -1.81 0.52
C TRP A 477 18.23 -3.23 1.12
N ARG A 478 17.94 -4.27 0.32
CA ARG A 478 17.98 -5.68 0.75
C ARG A 478 19.39 -6.29 0.75
N HIS A 479 20.38 -5.56 0.23
CA HIS A 479 21.76 -6.03 0.10
C HIS A 479 22.74 -5.31 1.04
N VAL A 480 22.25 -4.44 1.92
CA VAL A 480 23.01 -3.83 3.01
C VAL A 480 22.63 -4.47 4.35
N PRO A 481 23.40 -4.29 5.44
CA PRO A 481 22.96 -4.73 6.76
C PRO A 481 21.58 -4.15 7.11
N HIS A 482 20.64 -4.98 7.54
CA HIS A 482 19.26 -4.56 7.83
C HIS A 482 19.15 -3.49 8.95
N THR A 483 20.20 -3.33 9.75
CA THR A 483 20.31 -2.30 10.80
C THR A 483 20.85 -0.96 10.28
N GLU A 484 21.30 -0.89 9.03
CA GLU A 484 21.90 0.28 8.36
C GLU A 484 21.23 0.52 7.00
N ILE A 485 19.91 0.28 6.90
CA ILE A 485 19.17 0.34 5.62
C ILE A 485 19.24 1.72 4.98
N GLU A 486 19.30 2.78 5.78
CA GLU A 486 19.45 4.16 5.35
C GLU A 486 20.72 4.37 4.51
N GLU A 487 21.77 3.57 4.74
CA GLU A 487 23.02 3.62 3.96
C GLU A 487 22.88 3.05 2.54
N ALA A 488 21.73 2.48 2.20
CA ALA A 488 21.41 2.07 0.83
C ALA A 488 21.07 3.24 -0.11
N ALA A 489 20.80 4.43 0.44
CA ALA A 489 20.44 5.62 -0.33
C ALA A 489 21.41 5.83 -1.50
N VAL A 490 20.90 5.82 -2.73
CA VAL A 490 21.74 6.03 -3.92
C VAL A 490 22.14 7.50 -4.01
N ILE A 491 23.43 7.75 -4.18
CA ILE A 491 23.97 9.12 -4.28
C ILE A 491 24.66 9.39 -5.63
N GLY A 492 25.01 8.34 -6.38
CA GLY A 492 25.57 8.49 -7.72
C GLY A 492 25.62 7.17 -8.49
N MET A 493 25.56 7.25 -9.82
CA MET A 493 25.64 6.06 -10.69
C MET A 493 26.43 6.35 -11.96
N CYS A 494 27.05 5.32 -12.57
CA CYS A 494 27.61 5.38 -13.92
C CYS A 494 27.72 3.99 -14.55
N TYR A 495 27.66 3.91 -15.87
CA TYR A 495 28.03 2.70 -16.61
C TYR A 495 29.53 2.71 -16.94
N ASP A 496 30.15 1.54 -16.97
CA ASP A 496 31.46 1.33 -17.60
C ASP A 496 31.34 0.85 -19.06
N ASP A 497 32.50 0.65 -19.69
CA ASP A 497 32.64 0.21 -21.08
C ASP A 497 32.15 -1.23 -21.33
N GLN A 498 31.89 -1.99 -20.27
CA GLN A 498 31.38 -3.36 -20.31
C GLN A 498 29.89 -3.45 -19.97
N ASP A 499 29.21 -2.30 -19.96
CA ASP A 499 27.79 -2.18 -19.64
C ASP A 499 27.48 -2.66 -18.20
N VAL A 500 28.42 -2.46 -17.28
CA VAL A 500 28.21 -2.67 -15.85
C VAL A 500 27.87 -1.32 -15.21
N LEU A 501 26.72 -1.28 -14.53
CA LEU A 501 26.28 -0.15 -13.74
C LEU A 501 26.97 -0.17 -12.37
N HIS A 502 27.67 0.91 -12.05
CA HIS A 502 28.26 1.17 -10.75
C HIS A 502 27.36 2.11 -9.97
N VAL A 503 26.94 1.70 -8.78
CA VAL A 503 25.99 2.43 -7.93
C VAL A 503 26.67 2.76 -6.61
N VAL A 504 26.80 4.05 -6.30
CA VAL A 504 27.39 4.55 -5.05
C VAL A 504 26.27 4.90 -4.09
N CYS A 505 26.37 4.40 -2.85
CA CYS A 505 25.34 4.54 -1.83
C CYS A 505 25.90 5.13 -0.53
N GLY A 506 25.09 5.88 0.20
CA GLY A 506 25.37 6.35 1.56
C GLY A 506 24.37 7.40 2.04
N ASN A 507 23.97 7.32 3.31
CA ASN A 507 22.92 8.17 3.90
C ASN A 507 23.32 9.66 3.98
N SER A 508 24.62 9.96 3.98
CA SER A 508 25.12 11.34 4.05
C SER A 508 24.80 12.18 2.81
N GLY A 509 24.49 11.54 1.67
CA GLY A 509 24.36 12.22 0.38
C GLY A 509 25.69 12.67 -0.23
N LEU A 510 26.83 12.43 0.44
CA LEU A 510 28.15 12.94 0.04
C LEU A 510 29.06 11.80 -0.44
N PHE A 511 29.67 11.97 -1.62
CA PHE A 511 30.54 10.95 -2.23
C PHE A 511 31.71 10.52 -1.31
N GLU A 512 32.38 11.47 -0.67
CA GLU A 512 33.52 11.20 0.23
C GLU A 512 33.11 10.43 1.51
N GLN A 513 31.82 10.42 1.83
CA GLN A 513 31.24 9.72 2.96
C GLN A 513 30.34 8.56 2.50
N ALA A 514 30.50 8.11 1.25
CA ALA A 514 29.80 6.95 0.73
C ALA A 514 30.12 5.70 1.56
N ARG A 515 29.15 4.80 1.65
CA ARG A 515 29.23 3.58 2.45
C ARG A 515 29.48 2.35 1.60
N PHE A 516 28.78 2.23 0.47
CA PHE A 516 28.83 1.04 -0.39
C PHE A 516 28.95 1.40 -1.87
N VAL A 517 29.53 0.49 -2.65
CA VAL A 517 29.43 0.47 -4.11
C VAL A 517 28.91 -0.87 -4.57
N PHE A 518 27.91 -0.86 -5.43
CA PHE A 518 27.37 -2.04 -6.10
C PHE A 518 27.79 -2.03 -7.57
N ARG A 519 28.05 -3.22 -8.10
CA ARG A 519 28.18 -3.45 -9.54
C ARG A 519 27.01 -4.29 -10.01
N ILE A 520 26.29 -3.82 -11.03
CA ILE A 520 25.06 -4.44 -11.54
C ILE A 520 25.22 -4.64 -13.04
N LYS A 521 24.88 -5.82 -13.56
CA LYS A 521 24.85 -6.08 -15.01
C LYS A 521 23.50 -6.62 -15.42
N GLY A 522 22.84 -5.90 -16.33
CA GLY A 522 21.43 -6.14 -16.61
C GLY A 522 20.60 -5.99 -15.33
N ARG A 523 20.20 -7.12 -14.74
CA ARG A 523 19.35 -7.16 -13.53
C ARG A 523 20.07 -7.73 -12.30
N ASP A 524 21.28 -8.27 -12.49
CA ASP A 524 21.98 -9.03 -11.46
C ASP A 524 23.01 -8.16 -10.75
N ILE A 525 23.01 -8.20 -9.42
CA ILE A 525 24.09 -7.64 -8.60
C ILE A 525 25.29 -8.58 -8.69
N LEU A 526 26.38 -8.08 -9.29
CA LEU A 526 27.64 -8.81 -9.40
C LEU A 526 28.37 -8.86 -8.05
N ASP A 527 28.45 -7.73 -7.36
CA ASP A 527 29.01 -7.62 -6.01
C ASP A 527 28.63 -6.30 -5.32
N ARG A 528 28.81 -6.31 -4.00
CA ARG A 528 28.80 -5.15 -3.11
C ARG A 528 30.16 -5.03 -2.43
N LYS A 529 30.73 -3.83 -2.41
CA LYS A 529 31.96 -3.52 -1.67
C LYS A 529 31.74 -2.35 -0.72
N ASP A 530 32.40 -2.41 0.44
CA ASP A 530 32.48 -1.25 1.33
C ASP A 530 33.34 -0.18 0.66
N PHE A 531 32.83 1.05 0.61
CA PHE A 531 33.47 2.16 -0.10
C PHE A 531 34.88 2.43 0.45
N THR A 532 35.06 2.32 1.77
CA THR A 532 36.37 2.52 2.42
C THR A 532 37.43 1.53 1.95
N ALA A 533 37.03 0.33 1.52
CA ALA A 533 37.93 -0.73 1.08
C ALA A 533 38.32 -0.65 -0.41
N LEU A 534 37.72 0.28 -1.17
CA LEU A 534 38.09 0.47 -2.58
C LEU A 534 39.47 1.11 -2.72
N ASP A 535 40.21 0.71 -3.76
CA ASP A 535 41.48 1.33 -4.09
C ASP A 535 41.30 2.77 -4.60
N ALA A 536 42.37 3.56 -4.50
CA ALA A 536 42.33 4.98 -4.83
C ALA A 536 42.05 5.25 -6.32
N GLN A 537 42.48 4.36 -7.22
CA GLN A 537 42.27 4.53 -8.65
C GLN A 537 40.79 4.37 -8.98
N TYR A 538 40.15 3.35 -8.42
CA TYR A 538 38.74 3.10 -8.63
C TYR A 538 37.86 4.17 -7.98
N LYS A 539 38.20 4.67 -6.79
CA LYS A 539 37.52 5.82 -6.17
C LYS A 539 37.61 7.08 -7.05
N ALA A 540 38.79 7.38 -7.58
CA ALA A 540 38.97 8.52 -8.47
C ALA A 540 38.20 8.37 -9.79
N TRP A 541 38.12 7.14 -10.31
CA TRP A 541 37.30 6.82 -11.48
C TRP A 541 35.81 7.06 -11.18
N LEU A 542 35.29 6.49 -10.10
CA LEU A 542 33.90 6.72 -9.68
C LEU A 542 33.60 8.22 -9.51
N ALA A 543 34.46 8.95 -8.79
CA ALA A 543 34.26 10.38 -8.53
C ALA A 543 34.14 11.22 -9.82
N SER A 544 34.82 10.81 -10.90
CA SER A 544 34.81 11.51 -12.19
C SER A 544 33.73 11.02 -13.17
N HIS A 545 33.06 9.91 -12.90
CA HIS A 545 32.08 9.32 -13.82
C HIS A 545 30.65 9.30 -13.28
N VAL A 546 30.45 9.22 -11.95
CA VAL A 546 29.09 9.08 -11.39
C VAL A 546 28.25 10.34 -11.61
N LEU A 547 26.99 10.18 -12.01
CA LEU A 547 26.02 11.26 -12.02
C LEU A 547 25.13 11.20 -10.77
N PRO A 548 24.80 12.35 -10.15
CA PRO A 548 25.16 13.71 -10.57
C PRO A 548 26.63 14.07 -10.32
N GLN A 549 27.21 14.89 -11.21
CA GLN A 549 28.56 15.45 -11.07
C GLN A 549 28.52 16.84 -10.42
N PRO A 550 29.55 17.24 -9.64
CA PRO A 550 29.74 18.64 -9.26
C PRO A 550 29.84 19.53 -10.50
N PHE A 551 29.26 20.72 -10.43
CA PHE A 551 29.29 21.70 -11.52
C PHE A 551 29.70 23.08 -11.01
N SER A 552 30.19 23.91 -11.93
CA SER A 552 30.37 25.34 -11.72
C SER A 552 29.44 26.07 -12.67
N PHE A 553 28.72 27.07 -12.16
CA PHE A 553 27.80 27.88 -12.93
C PHE A 553 27.95 29.34 -12.48
N ASP A 554 27.97 30.27 -13.43
CA ASP A 554 28.09 31.69 -13.12
C ASP A 554 26.81 32.20 -12.44
N PRO A 555 26.86 32.57 -11.14
CA PRO A 555 25.67 33.03 -10.43
C PRO A 555 25.14 34.38 -10.93
N ALA A 556 25.87 35.09 -11.79
CA ALA A 556 25.40 36.32 -12.42
C ALA A 556 24.40 36.05 -13.57
N ILE A 557 24.37 34.82 -14.11
CA ILE A 557 23.40 34.44 -15.15
C ILE A 557 22.03 34.26 -14.49
N MET A 558 21.07 35.10 -14.92
CA MET A 558 19.71 35.09 -14.39
C MET A 558 18.93 33.89 -14.93
N LEU A 559 18.71 32.89 -14.08
CA LEU A 559 17.90 31.71 -14.41
C LEU A 559 16.40 32.01 -14.32
N PRO A 560 15.54 31.17 -14.95
CA PRO A 560 14.09 31.32 -14.84
C PRO A 560 13.63 31.31 -13.38
N GLU A 561 12.61 32.10 -13.08
CA GLU A 561 12.11 32.30 -11.72
C GLU A 561 10.59 32.11 -11.62
N VAL A 562 10.15 31.55 -10.49
CA VAL A 562 8.73 31.53 -10.10
C VAL A 562 8.46 32.70 -9.17
N THR A 563 7.32 33.38 -9.36
CA THR A 563 6.90 34.48 -8.49
C THR A 563 6.86 34.05 -7.03
N GLY A 564 7.55 34.79 -6.16
CA GLY A 564 7.66 34.47 -4.72
C GLY A 564 8.76 33.48 -4.36
N ARG A 565 9.37 32.79 -5.33
CA ARG A 565 10.44 31.78 -5.11
C ARG A 565 11.74 32.09 -5.87
N ARG A 566 11.94 33.35 -6.26
CA ARG A 566 13.14 33.85 -6.98
C ARG A 566 14.47 33.48 -6.33
N TYR A 567 14.50 33.34 -5.00
CA TYR A 567 15.70 32.95 -4.25
C TYR A 567 16.14 31.49 -4.51
N LEU A 568 15.28 30.67 -5.12
CA LEU A 568 15.53 29.31 -5.58
C LEU A 568 15.84 29.21 -7.08
N ALA A 569 15.87 30.33 -7.81
CA ALA A 569 16.34 30.40 -9.19
C ALA A 569 17.88 30.29 -9.26
N LYS A 570 18.41 29.20 -8.68
CA LYS A 570 19.83 28.87 -8.60
C LYS A 570 20.04 27.52 -9.26
N ALA A 571 21.13 27.37 -10.00
CA ALA A 571 21.47 26.10 -10.63
C ALA A 571 21.57 24.98 -9.57
N SER A 572 20.95 23.84 -9.87
CA SER A 572 20.98 22.61 -9.06
C SER A 572 21.51 21.41 -9.85
N ALA A 573 21.47 21.48 -11.18
CA ALA A 573 22.09 20.53 -12.08
C ALA A 573 22.47 21.24 -13.38
N VAL A 574 23.59 20.86 -13.98
CA VAL A 574 24.07 21.41 -15.26
C VAL A 574 24.61 20.27 -16.11
N THR A 575 24.27 20.25 -17.39
CA THR A 575 24.90 19.35 -18.36
C THR A 575 25.19 20.09 -19.66
N ALA A 576 26.24 19.67 -20.35
CA ALA A 576 26.52 20.15 -21.70
C ALA A 576 25.39 19.78 -22.67
N TRP A 577 25.20 20.61 -23.67
CA TRP A 577 24.21 20.46 -24.71
C TRP A 577 24.79 20.85 -26.07
N ASN A 578 24.17 20.38 -27.15
CA ASN A 578 24.67 20.66 -28.49
C ASN A 578 24.80 22.18 -28.79
N ASN A 579 25.67 22.52 -29.75
CA ASN A 579 25.95 23.89 -30.19
C ASN A 579 26.49 24.81 -29.08
N ASP A 580 27.40 24.29 -28.25
CA ASP A 580 28.02 25.01 -27.13
C ASP A 580 26.99 25.59 -26.15
N ARG A 581 25.86 24.90 -25.99
CA ARG A 581 24.81 25.24 -25.04
C ARG A 581 24.96 24.40 -23.78
N GLN A 582 24.25 24.79 -22.73
CA GLN A 582 24.08 24.01 -21.52
C GLN A 582 22.61 23.88 -21.21
N VAL A 583 22.20 22.74 -20.66
CA VAL A 583 20.91 22.60 -19.98
C VAL A 583 21.14 22.78 -18.49
N VAL A 584 20.37 23.67 -17.87
CA VAL A 584 20.47 24.04 -16.46
C VAL A 584 19.14 23.79 -15.77
N GLY A 585 19.16 22.97 -14.73
CA GLY A 585 18.06 22.80 -13.81
C GLY A 585 18.22 23.69 -12.57
N THR A 586 17.12 24.11 -11.97
CA THR A 586 17.10 24.98 -10.79
C THR A 586 16.65 24.26 -9.52
N GLN A 587 16.96 24.86 -8.36
CA GLN A 587 16.51 24.39 -7.05
C GLN A 587 14.98 24.35 -6.89
N ASP A 588 14.25 25.06 -7.75
CA ASP A 588 12.78 25.09 -7.77
C ASP A 588 12.16 24.28 -8.91
N GLY A 589 12.94 23.43 -9.57
CA GLY A 589 12.42 22.48 -10.55
C GLY A 589 12.19 23.07 -11.94
N LEU A 590 12.61 24.31 -12.21
CA LEU A 590 12.63 24.86 -13.58
C LEU A 590 13.86 24.39 -14.36
N LEU A 591 13.68 24.26 -15.68
CA LEU A 591 14.72 23.91 -16.65
C LEU A 591 14.95 25.05 -17.65
N ALA A 592 16.19 25.26 -18.05
CA ALA A 592 16.58 26.27 -19.02
C ALA A 592 17.68 25.79 -19.96
N ILE A 593 17.76 26.40 -21.15
CA ILE A 593 18.94 26.34 -22.01
C ILE A 593 19.72 27.64 -21.84
N VAL A 594 21.04 27.53 -21.65
CA VAL A 594 21.97 28.65 -21.58
C VAL A 594 22.93 28.54 -22.76
N SER A 595 22.96 29.56 -23.61
CA SER A 595 23.89 29.65 -24.74
C SER A 595 25.27 30.14 -24.30
N ALA A 596 26.29 29.95 -25.15
CA ALA A 596 27.66 30.41 -24.88
C ALA A 596 27.79 31.93 -24.62
N ASP A 597 26.83 32.73 -25.10
CA ASP A 597 26.75 34.18 -24.85
C ASP A 597 25.96 34.54 -23.57
N ASN A 598 25.70 33.55 -22.71
CA ASN A 598 24.90 33.63 -21.49
C ASN A 598 23.41 33.96 -21.72
N THR A 599 22.90 33.85 -22.95
CA THR A 599 21.46 33.98 -23.22
C THR A 599 20.71 32.79 -22.63
N VAL A 600 19.67 33.07 -21.84
CA VAL A 600 18.85 32.06 -21.15
C VAL A 600 17.49 31.90 -21.83
N PHE A 601 17.14 30.67 -22.19
CA PHE A 601 15.83 30.28 -22.68
C PHE A 601 15.14 29.33 -21.68
N SER A 602 14.01 29.77 -21.11
CA SER A 602 13.24 28.98 -20.14
C SER A 602 12.45 27.88 -20.84
N LEU A 603 12.60 26.63 -20.37
CA LEU A 603 11.84 25.48 -20.86
C LEU A 603 10.59 25.18 -20.03
N GLY A 604 10.51 25.70 -18.80
CA GLY A 604 9.39 25.47 -17.88
C GLY A 604 9.76 24.50 -16.76
N ASN A 605 8.75 23.90 -16.14
CA ASN A 605 8.90 23.07 -14.94
C ASN A 605 9.12 21.59 -15.28
N ALA A 606 10.20 21.02 -14.75
CA ALA A 606 10.56 19.61 -14.86
C ALA A 606 9.82 18.72 -13.84
N SER A 607 9.32 19.31 -12.75
CA SER A 607 8.45 18.70 -11.74
C SER A 607 7.50 19.75 -11.17
N ALA A 608 6.62 19.35 -10.24
CA ALA A 608 5.77 20.29 -9.51
C ALA A 608 6.60 21.16 -8.55
N TYR A 609 7.48 20.55 -7.76
CA TYR A 609 8.29 21.21 -6.73
C TYR A 609 9.66 20.54 -6.54
N GLY A 610 10.62 21.31 -6.01
CA GLY A 610 11.93 20.80 -5.61
C GLY A 610 12.98 20.79 -6.72
N PRO A 611 14.25 20.48 -6.38
CA PRO A 611 15.37 20.67 -7.29
C PRO A 611 15.36 19.70 -8.46
N VAL A 612 15.90 20.14 -9.60
CA VAL A 612 16.44 19.20 -10.60
C VAL A 612 17.71 18.58 -10.02
N ARG A 613 17.71 17.27 -9.82
CA ARG A 613 18.75 16.55 -9.07
C ARG A 613 19.83 15.97 -9.95
N CYS A 614 19.46 15.44 -11.11
CA CYS A 614 20.39 14.82 -12.03
C CYS A 614 19.89 14.93 -13.47
N LEU A 615 20.84 15.07 -14.40
CA LEU A 615 20.62 15.17 -15.84
C LEU A 615 21.59 14.21 -16.53
N CYS A 616 21.13 13.51 -17.57
CA CYS A 616 21.99 12.77 -18.49
C CYS A 616 21.54 13.03 -19.95
N THR A 617 22.49 12.95 -20.87
CA THR A 617 22.24 13.15 -22.30
C THR A 617 22.72 11.95 -23.09
N ASN A 618 22.13 11.75 -24.26
CA ASN A 618 22.74 10.89 -25.25
C ASN A 618 24.06 11.51 -25.79
N LYS A 619 24.88 10.72 -26.47
CA LYS A 619 26.19 11.09 -27.05
C LYS A 619 26.07 12.25 -28.02
N ALA A 620 24.98 12.31 -28.78
CA ALA A 620 24.70 13.41 -29.72
C ALA A 620 24.23 14.70 -29.03
N GLN A 621 23.96 14.67 -27.71
CA GLN A 621 23.44 15.80 -26.93
C GLN A 621 22.21 16.46 -27.57
N ASN A 622 21.32 15.63 -28.12
CA ASN A 622 20.07 16.06 -28.73
C ASN A 622 18.84 15.46 -28.03
N LYS A 623 19.06 14.57 -27.05
CA LYS A 623 18.04 14.06 -26.14
C LYS A 623 18.60 14.00 -24.72
N LEU A 624 17.80 14.45 -23.77
CA LEU A 624 18.11 14.50 -22.35
C LEU A 624 17.04 13.75 -21.55
N TRP A 625 17.48 13.11 -20.47
CA TRP A 625 16.62 12.65 -19.39
C TRP A 625 17.07 13.26 -18.08
N GLY A 626 16.14 13.49 -17.17
CA GLY A 626 16.43 14.06 -15.87
C GLY A 626 15.48 13.57 -14.79
N VAL A 627 15.91 13.75 -13.55
CA VAL A 627 15.08 13.52 -12.36
C VAL A 627 15.01 14.77 -11.50
N SER A 628 13.86 15.02 -10.92
CA SER A 628 13.60 16.20 -10.07
C SER A 628 12.51 15.91 -9.03
N GLY A 629 12.48 16.68 -7.95
CA GLY A 629 11.46 16.52 -6.91
C GLY A 629 11.93 16.95 -5.52
N ASP A 630 11.00 17.38 -4.68
CA ASP A 630 11.24 17.61 -3.26
C ASP A 630 11.36 16.29 -2.49
N ILE A 631 12.05 16.29 -1.35
CA ILE A 631 12.17 15.10 -0.51
C ILE A 631 10.83 14.73 0.16
N ASP A 632 9.94 15.71 0.34
CA ASP A 632 8.63 15.55 0.96
C ASP A 632 7.50 15.25 -0.05
N ASP A 633 7.84 15.08 -1.33
CA ASP A 633 6.92 14.87 -2.45
C ASP A 633 7.26 13.57 -3.23
N MET A 634 6.61 13.35 -4.38
CA MET A 634 6.95 12.33 -5.35
C MET A 634 7.94 12.86 -6.39
N GLY A 635 9.03 12.12 -6.62
CA GLY A 635 10.00 12.43 -7.64
C GLY A 635 9.50 12.14 -9.05
N TYR A 636 9.86 13.02 -9.98
CA TYR A 636 9.48 12.96 -11.38
C TYR A 636 10.68 12.68 -12.27
N VAL A 637 10.46 11.85 -13.28
CA VAL A 637 11.31 11.71 -14.44
C VAL A 637 10.80 12.64 -15.53
N PHE A 638 11.72 13.29 -16.24
CA PHE A 638 11.39 14.12 -17.39
C PHE A 638 12.37 13.89 -18.54
N THR A 639 11.98 14.32 -19.74
CA THR A 639 12.83 14.30 -20.92
C THR A 639 12.74 15.61 -21.69
N TYR A 640 13.80 15.94 -22.41
CA TYR A 640 13.86 17.10 -23.28
C TYR A 640 14.57 16.76 -24.60
N ASP A 641 14.05 17.28 -25.70
CA ASP A 641 14.75 17.39 -26.97
C ASP A 641 14.27 18.66 -27.72
N ASP A 642 15.10 19.21 -28.61
CA ASP A 642 14.79 20.46 -29.32
C ASP A 642 13.55 20.34 -30.24
N LYS A 643 13.08 19.11 -30.55
CA LYS A 643 11.94 18.86 -31.45
C LYS A 643 10.61 18.77 -30.70
N HIS A 644 10.57 18.13 -29.54
CA HIS A 644 9.36 17.87 -28.76
C HIS A 644 9.25 18.70 -27.49
N GLY A 645 10.32 19.43 -27.11
CA GLY A 645 10.35 20.25 -25.91
C GLY A 645 10.44 19.44 -24.62
N LEU A 646 10.20 20.13 -23.49
CA LEU A 646 10.23 19.53 -22.16
C LEU A 646 8.95 18.73 -21.92
N ARG A 647 9.09 17.48 -21.45
CA ARG A 647 7.98 16.61 -21.08
C ARG A 647 8.25 15.95 -19.73
N GLN A 648 7.30 16.08 -18.82
CA GLN A 648 7.26 15.28 -17.59
C GLN A 648 6.79 13.89 -17.98
N LEU A 649 7.63 12.87 -17.76
CA LEU A 649 7.29 11.49 -18.08
C LEU A 649 6.40 10.88 -16.99
N GLY A 650 6.66 11.21 -15.73
CA GLY A 650 5.86 10.73 -14.60
C GLY A 650 6.70 10.29 -13.41
N VAL A 651 6.11 9.48 -12.54
CA VAL A 651 6.74 8.92 -11.35
C VAL A 651 7.21 7.48 -11.58
N ILE A 652 8.11 7.01 -10.72
CA ILE A 652 8.55 5.61 -10.67
C ILE A 652 7.76 4.91 -9.56
N ASN A 653 6.56 4.44 -9.91
CA ASN A 653 5.66 3.72 -9.02
C ASN A 653 4.88 2.66 -9.81
N TYR A 654 5.15 1.39 -9.52
CA TYR A 654 4.64 0.24 -10.25
C TYR A 654 3.95 -0.73 -9.30
N ASN A 655 2.68 -1.02 -9.56
CA ASN A 655 1.86 -1.90 -8.74
C ASN A 655 0.91 -2.72 -9.60
N THR A 656 1.41 -3.81 -10.19
CA THR A 656 0.61 -4.62 -11.10
C THR A 656 1.02 -6.08 -10.99
N HIS A 657 0.03 -6.98 -11.01
CA HIS A 657 0.27 -8.42 -10.96
C HIS A 657 1.04 -8.94 -12.18
N GLY A 658 1.72 -10.07 -12.00
CA GLY A 658 2.47 -10.74 -13.07
C GLY A 658 3.78 -10.07 -13.49
N TYR A 659 4.36 -9.22 -12.63
CA TYR A 659 5.67 -8.58 -12.79
C TYR A 659 6.48 -8.70 -11.47
N TYR A 660 7.48 -7.83 -11.24
CA TYR A 660 8.46 -7.91 -10.12
C TYR A 660 7.92 -7.54 -8.73
N GLY A 661 6.61 -7.66 -8.53
CA GLY A 661 5.90 -7.13 -7.38
C GLY A 661 5.91 -5.60 -7.32
N PRO A 662 5.27 -5.01 -6.30
CA PRO A 662 5.23 -3.56 -6.11
C PRO A 662 6.61 -2.93 -5.95
N THR A 663 6.79 -1.75 -6.53
CA THR A 663 8.01 -0.94 -6.36
C THR A 663 7.68 0.54 -6.52
N ALA A 664 8.32 1.39 -5.71
CA ALA A 664 8.20 2.83 -5.85
C ALA A 664 9.40 3.56 -5.28
N SER A 665 9.77 4.65 -5.95
CA SER A 665 10.84 5.56 -5.55
C SER A 665 10.33 6.99 -5.55
N ASN A 666 10.47 7.69 -4.43
CA ASN A 666 9.99 9.06 -4.25
C ASN A 666 11.16 10.05 -4.33
N VAL A 667 12.29 9.77 -3.68
CA VAL A 667 13.48 10.63 -3.75
C VAL A 667 14.42 10.15 -4.85
N LEU A 668 14.18 10.56 -6.10
CA LEU A 668 15.03 10.21 -7.24
C LEU A 668 16.34 11.02 -7.21
N SER A 669 17.49 10.34 -7.12
CA SER A 669 18.79 10.98 -6.88
C SER A 669 19.64 11.11 -8.13
N SER A 670 19.59 10.10 -8.99
CA SER A 670 20.52 9.92 -10.11
C SER A 670 19.84 9.26 -11.30
N ILE A 671 20.31 9.60 -12.50
CA ILE A 671 19.87 8.99 -13.75
C ILE A 671 21.05 8.90 -14.71
N VAL A 672 21.23 7.74 -15.32
CA VAL A 672 22.31 7.48 -16.28
C VAL A 672 21.82 6.69 -17.48
N LEU A 673 22.45 6.92 -18.62
CA LEU A 673 22.22 6.18 -19.87
C LEU A 673 23.45 5.31 -20.14
N ASN A 674 23.24 4.08 -20.58
CA ASN A 674 24.34 3.22 -20.96
C ASN A 674 24.98 3.63 -22.29
N ASP A 675 26.13 3.04 -22.60
CA ASP A 675 26.89 3.38 -23.81
C ASP A 675 26.17 3.05 -25.12
N GLN A 676 25.25 2.09 -25.10
CA GLN A 676 24.45 1.71 -26.26
C GLN A 676 23.21 2.61 -26.46
N GLU A 677 22.95 3.53 -25.53
CA GLU A 677 21.79 4.43 -25.54
C GLU A 677 20.43 3.74 -25.56
N ASN A 678 20.38 2.49 -25.06
CA ASN A 678 19.18 1.65 -25.05
C ASN A 678 18.69 1.30 -23.64
N THR A 679 19.47 1.64 -22.60
CA THR A 679 19.13 1.35 -21.21
C THR A 679 19.36 2.57 -20.33
N LEU A 680 18.33 2.97 -19.58
CA LEU A 680 18.45 3.93 -18.48
C LEU A 680 18.57 3.20 -17.14
N ALA A 681 19.30 3.78 -16.20
CA ALA A 681 19.19 3.43 -14.79
C ALA A 681 18.81 4.66 -13.98
N ILE A 682 17.81 4.52 -13.11
CA ILE A 682 17.34 5.58 -12.19
C ILE A 682 17.52 5.11 -10.75
N GLY A 683 18.25 5.89 -9.95
CA GLY A 683 18.55 5.59 -8.56
C GLY A 683 17.69 6.42 -7.61
N ALA A 684 17.37 5.84 -6.46
CA ALA A 684 16.60 6.50 -5.41
C ALA A 684 17.35 6.55 -4.08
N ALA A 685 17.22 7.68 -3.38
CA ALA A 685 17.78 7.94 -2.05
C ALA A 685 16.76 7.70 -0.92
N ASP A 686 15.62 7.07 -1.22
CA ASP A 686 14.67 6.64 -0.19
C ASP A 686 15.31 5.65 0.78
N ARG A 687 14.74 5.51 1.99
CA ARG A 687 15.15 4.45 2.94
C ARG A 687 15.06 3.05 2.32
N THR A 688 14.03 2.77 1.52
CA THR A 688 13.91 1.53 0.73
C THR A 688 14.54 1.69 -0.66
N ALA A 689 15.79 2.16 -0.70
CA ALA A 689 16.51 2.53 -1.93
C ALA A 689 16.48 1.42 -3.00
N THR A 690 16.04 1.79 -4.20
CA THR A 690 15.91 0.90 -5.35
C THR A 690 16.52 1.57 -6.57
N VAL A 691 17.16 0.78 -7.44
CA VAL A 691 17.60 1.19 -8.77
C VAL A 691 16.66 0.58 -9.80
N HIS A 692 16.08 1.40 -10.65
CA HIS A 692 15.20 0.97 -11.74
C HIS A 692 15.98 0.98 -13.05
N VAL A 693 16.21 -0.21 -13.62
CA VAL A 693 16.83 -0.39 -14.93
C VAL A 693 15.72 -0.44 -15.97
N ILE A 694 15.81 0.38 -17.01
CA ILE A 694 14.72 0.67 -17.95
C ILE A 694 15.20 0.45 -19.38
N ASP A 695 14.52 -0.42 -20.12
CA ASP A 695 14.71 -0.59 -21.57
C ASP A 695 14.00 0.57 -22.32
N LEU A 696 14.71 1.27 -23.22
CA LEU A 696 14.24 2.49 -23.90
C LEU A 696 13.54 2.28 -25.25
#